data_AF-A0A443K0U4-F1
#
_entry.id   AF-A0A443K0U4-F1
#
_cell.length_a   1.000
_cell.length_b   1.000
_cell.length_c   1.000
_cell.angle_alpha   90.00
_cell.angle_beta   90.00
_cell.angle_gamma   90.00
#
_symmetry.space_group_name_H-M   'P 1'
#
loop_
_entity.id
_entity.type
_entity.pdbx_description
1 polymer ?
#
loop_
_entity_poly.entity_id
_entity_poly.type
_entity_poly.pdbx_seq_one_letter_code
_entity_poly.pdbx_strand_id
1 'polypeptide(L)'
;MSLRAKILTTVCFASAAVLAAFAAGGSATVIEKRSQKMMQIEMEATGHGWVDVRTDGLQVILLGTAPSEAERFRAITRASTVVDSSRIVDNTDVENSVATAPPDFSLQMLRNDDGISLIGFIPSATDRAALVSRLEAQQGVGTVTDMLETADYPEPDGWGMAVDFAVETIRTLPRAKISVDPGLVEVNAIADSPAEKTRIETSLARRRPVELKLVSEISAPRPVITPFTLRFLIDDQGARFDACSADTDRARDRILAAARDAGVKGAQGCTVGMGTPSPQWSDAVVMGLKALRELGAGTITFADADIVLAAAPDVPQATYDKVVGELESNLPDIFSLKAERQKAAEAEGTRPEFTALLDKDGKVSLRGRVTNARSRDAIESYARARFGAASVYGATRLDPDLPQGWPVRTMAALEALNTLASGSVVVTPDLVRVSGVTGDQQASDTVSRLLAKRLGEDAAISLAIQYDRRLDPVLGLPTGPECVDRLNGVLAASKVSFEPGSAVIAAAGEKTLDDLAVAMKDCQDFRMEIAGHTDSQGRDEMNLALSQERARSVLMALMERHVLTENLVAAGYGETQPIADNGTEEGREANRRIEFVLLDAKPIETEGAPLPAADATPVTEAEQHAGVTDETEVTAPEGEADAPMDTLGDDAPPMEEAPDEAGEAPAGEDAQATDPGDGAAPQAAETADGLPAAPPLDTAPDAESPAGEGENAAPAALPEQDPTIEIPVAPAEDSPAKPETRPDGLDTSE
;
A
#
# COMPACT_ATOMS: atom_id res chain seq x y z
N MET A 1 124.80 4.36 -2.57
CA MET A 1 124.14 3.03 -2.48
C MET A 1 122.75 3.08 -1.83
N SER A 2 122.54 3.85 -0.76
CA SER A 2 121.34 3.82 0.10
C SER A 2 119.97 4.07 -0.57
N LEU A 3 119.88 4.85 -1.66
CA LEU A 3 118.58 5.18 -2.28
C LEU A 3 117.86 3.95 -2.85
N ARG A 4 118.59 3.01 -3.48
CA ARG A 4 118.02 1.77 -4.02
C ARG A 4 117.44 0.87 -2.92
N ALA A 5 118.07 0.83 -1.75
CA ALA A 5 117.58 0.04 -0.61
C ALA A 5 116.23 0.56 -0.09
N LYS A 6 116.06 1.88 0.06
CA LYS A 6 114.80 2.49 0.50
C LYS A 6 113.65 2.20 -0.49
N ILE A 7 113.89 2.37 -1.78
CA ILE A 7 112.90 2.06 -2.83
C ILE A 7 112.49 0.58 -2.77
N LEU A 8 113.46 -0.34 -2.65
CA LEU A 8 113.18 -1.78 -2.56
C LEU A 8 112.33 -2.11 -1.33
N THR A 9 112.61 -1.54 -0.16
CA THR A 9 111.78 -1.75 1.04
C THR A 9 110.35 -1.20 0.88
N THR A 10 110.17 -0.02 0.29
CA THR A 10 108.84 0.54 0.06
C THR A 10 108.04 -0.30 -0.95
N VAL A 11 108.68 -0.80 -2.00
CA VAL A 11 108.06 -1.72 -2.97
C VAL A 11 107.66 -3.04 -2.31
N CYS A 12 108.50 -3.62 -1.44
CA CYS A 12 108.13 -4.84 -0.70
C CYS A 12 106.95 -4.62 0.28
N PHE A 13 106.89 -3.50 1.00
CA PHE A 13 105.75 -3.20 1.86
C PHE A 13 104.46 -2.95 1.05
N ALA A 14 104.55 -2.26 -0.09
CA ALA A 14 103.42 -2.05 -0.98
C ALA A 14 102.91 -3.37 -1.60
N SER A 15 103.81 -4.23 -2.09
CA SER A 15 103.40 -5.53 -2.66
C SER A 15 102.88 -6.49 -1.60
N ALA A 16 103.43 -6.48 -0.37
CA ALA A 16 102.89 -7.23 0.76
C ALA A 16 101.49 -6.74 1.18
N ALA A 17 101.26 -5.41 1.20
CA ALA A 17 99.94 -4.84 1.49
C ALA A 17 98.91 -5.20 0.40
N VAL A 18 99.30 -5.14 -0.88
CA VAL A 18 98.44 -5.58 -2.00
C VAL A 18 98.15 -7.08 -1.91
N LEU A 19 99.14 -7.93 -1.64
CA LEU A 19 98.94 -9.37 -1.42
C LEU A 19 98.02 -9.66 -0.22
N ALA A 20 98.18 -8.93 0.88
CA ALA A 20 97.30 -9.06 2.04
C ALA A 20 95.86 -8.64 1.73
N ALA A 21 95.65 -7.55 0.99
CA ALA A 21 94.33 -7.12 0.55
C ALA A 21 93.67 -8.12 -0.40
N PHE A 22 94.41 -8.67 -1.37
CA PHE A 22 93.90 -9.73 -2.26
C PHE A 22 93.62 -11.03 -1.51
N ALA A 23 94.47 -11.43 -0.54
CA ALA A 23 94.23 -12.61 0.28
C ALA A 23 93.00 -12.42 1.19
N ALA A 24 92.83 -11.25 1.81
CA ALA A 24 91.68 -10.93 2.66
C ALA A 24 90.38 -10.89 1.86
N GLY A 25 90.33 -10.14 0.74
CA GLY A 25 89.15 -10.07 -0.13
C GLY A 25 88.83 -11.42 -0.80
N GLY A 26 89.84 -12.20 -1.18
CA GLY A 26 89.67 -13.57 -1.66
C GLY A 26 89.11 -14.50 -0.58
N SER A 27 89.51 -14.33 0.68
CA SER A 27 89.02 -15.13 1.80
C SER A 27 87.59 -14.74 2.20
N ALA A 28 87.28 -13.44 2.23
CA ALA A 28 85.93 -12.92 2.46
C ALA A 28 84.95 -13.43 1.40
N THR A 29 85.25 -13.24 0.11
CA THR A 29 84.39 -13.69 -0.99
C THR A 29 84.25 -15.22 -1.11
N VAL A 30 85.21 -16.00 -0.57
CA VAL A 30 85.08 -17.46 -0.41
C VAL A 30 84.17 -17.83 0.78
N ILE A 31 84.25 -17.10 1.90
CA ILE A 31 83.38 -17.29 3.07
C ILE A 31 81.94 -16.91 2.72
N GLU A 32 81.71 -15.72 2.14
CA GLU A 32 80.41 -15.22 1.68
C GLU A 32 79.72 -16.23 0.77
N LYS A 33 80.35 -16.60 -0.35
CA LYS A 33 79.78 -17.56 -1.32
C LYS A 33 79.55 -18.95 -0.73
N ARG A 34 80.35 -19.37 0.26
CA ARG A 34 80.14 -20.64 0.97
C ARG A 34 78.97 -20.56 1.94
N SER A 35 78.86 -19.50 2.73
CA SER A 35 77.72 -19.26 3.63
C SER A 35 76.42 -19.10 2.84
N GLN A 36 76.40 -18.30 1.77
CA GLN A 36 75.26 -18.16 0.87
C GLN A 36 74.82 -19.52 0.32
N LYS A 37 75.75 -20.30 -0.26
CA LYS A 37 75.41 -21.59 -0.86
C LYS A 37 74.93 -22.63 0.18
N MET A 38 75.52 -22.68 1.38
CA MET A 38 75.07 -23.61 2.42
C MET A 38 73.68 -23.22 2.94
N MET A 39 73.42 -21.93 3.13
CA MET A 39 72.11 -21.44 3.57
C MET A 39 71.03 -21.66 2.51
N GLN A 40 71.30 -21.36 1.25
CA GLN A 40 70.36 -21.57 0.13
C GLN A 40 69.95 -23.04 0.03
N ILE A 41 70.90 -23.97 0.17
CA ILE A 41 70.64 -25.42 0.18
C ILE A 41 69.78 -25.82 1.38
N GLU A 42 69.99 -25.25 2.58
CA GLU A 42 69.16 -25.53 3.76
C GLU A 42 67.72 -24.99 3.58
N MET A 43 67.55 -23.77 3.08
CA MET A 43 66.22 -23.18 2.80
C MET A 43 65.45 -24.04 1.79
N GLU A 44 66.09 -24.42 0.67
CA GLU A 44 65.49 -25.30 -0.34
C GLU A 44 65.16 -26.69 0.22
N ALA A 45 66.08 -27.32 0.98
CA ALA A 45 65.88 -28.65 1.55
C ALA A 45 64.83 -28.70 2.68
N THR A 46 64.57 -27.57 3.34
CA THR A 46 63.55 -27.46 4.40
C THR A 46 62.19 -26.97 3.90
N GLY A 47 62.05 -26.70 2.60
CA GLY A 47 60.80 -26.27 1.97
C GLY A 47 60.59 -24.74 1.95
N HIS A 48 61.52 -23.97 2.49
CA HIS A 48 61.52 -22.50 2.48
C HIS A 48 62.11 -21.93 1.19
N GLY A 49 61.85 -22.56 0.04
CA GLY A 49 62.38 -22.17 -1.29
C GLY A 49 61.85 -20.84 -1.84
N TRP A 50 60.99 -20.15 -1.09
CA TRP A 50 60.58 -18.77 -1.33
C TRP A 50 61.59 -17.73 -0.80
N VAL A 51 62.61 -18.17 -0.04
CA VAL A 51 63.69 -17.33 0.47
C VAL A 51 64.85 -17.25 -0.53
N ASP A 52 65.16 -16.03 -0.99
CA ASP A 52 66.43 -15.70 -1.65
C ASP A 52 67.45 -15.27 -0.60
N VAL A 53 68.60 -15.97 -0.55
CA VAL A 53 69.65 -15.69 0.43
C VAL A 53 70.76 -14.84 -0.18
N ARG A 54 71.06 -13.72 0.47
CA ARG A 54 72.22 -12.86 0.17
C ARG A 54 73.19 -12.82 1.34
N THR A 55 74.44 -12.42 1.07
CA THR A 55 75.48 -12.29 2.09
C THR A 55 76.32 -11.04 1.86
N ASP A 56 76.63 -10.32 2.94
CA ASP A 56 77.53 -9.16 2.94
C ASP A 56 78.54 -9.33 4.09
N GLY A 57 79.81 -9.60 3.75
CA GLY A 57 80.88 -9.91 4.68
C GLY A 57 80.58 -11.09 5.61
N LEU A 58 80.03 -10.81 6.79
CA LEU A 58 79.59 -11.82 7.77
C LEU A 58 78.07 -11.92 7.91
N GLN A 59 77.29 -10.97 7.42
CA GLN A 59 75.82 -11.02 7.52
C GLN A 59 75.21 -11.92 6.44
N VAL A 60 74.08 -12.53 6.78
CA VAL A 60 73.22 -13.30 5.87
C VAL A 60 71.87 -12.59 5.85
N ILE A 61 71.46 -12.09 4.69
CA ILE A 61 70.20 -11.37 4.49
C ILE A 61 69.21 -12.34 3.85
N LEU A 62 68.06 -12.52 4.48
CA LEU A 62 66.94 -13.31 3.95
C LEU A 62 65.96 -12.37 3.27
N LEU A 63 65.58 -12.67 2.02
CA LEU A 63 64.66 -11.89 1.20
C LEU A 63 63.56 -12.79 0.64
N GLY A 64 62.38 -12.22 0.37
CA GLY A 64 61.24 -12.94 -0.20
C GLY A 64 59.96 -12.75 0.62
N THR A 65 58.87 -13.37 0.18
CA THR A 65 57.54 -13.25 0.80
C THR A 65 57.10 -14.61 1.34
N ALA A 66 56.80 -14.67 2.63
CA ALA A 66 56.40 -15.90 3.31
C ALA A 66 54.90 -16.17 3.14
N PRO A 67 54.46 -17.40 2.79
CA PRO A 67 53.03 -17.74 2.69
C PRO A 67 52.24 -17.65 4.00
N SER A 68 52.94 -17.52 5.14
CA SER A 68 52.36 -17.16 6.44
C SER A 68 53.46 -16.69 7.40
N GLU A 69 53.09 -15.95 8.44
CA GLU A 69 54.03 -15.56 9.51
C GLU A 69 54.64 -16.79 10.23
N ALA A 70 53.89 -17.89 10.34
CA ALA A 70 54.40 -19.14 10.91
C ALA A 70 55.54 -19.74 10.05
N GLU A 71 55.44 -19.68 8.72
CA GLU A 71 56.53 -20.11 7.82
C GLU A 71 57.70 -19.12 7.83
N ARG A 72 57.44 -17.82 7.97
CA ARG A 72 58.45 -16.78 8.16
C ARG A 72 59.34 -17.07 9.36
N PHE A 73 58.75 -17.31 10.53
CA PHE A 73 59.48 -17.69 11.74
C PHE A 73 60.19 -19.04 11.63
N ARG A 74 59.63 -20.02 10.91
CA ARG A 74 60.30 -21.31 10.64
C ARG A 74 61.57 -21.11 9.81
N ALA A 75 61.51 -20.33 8.73
CA ALA A 75 62.68 -20.05 7.87
C ALA A 75 63.81 -19.36 8.64
N ILE A 76 63.49 -18.33 9.44
CA ILE A 76 64.48 -17.63 10.28
C ILE A 76 65.09 -18.60 11.32
N THR A 77 64.27 -19.45 11.93
CA THR A 77 64.73 -20.47 12.88
C THR A 77 65.64 -21.51 12.20
N ARG A 78 65.32 -21.94 10.98
CA ARG A 78 66.21 -22.81 10.18
C ARG A 78 67.53 -22.13 9.83
N ALA A 79 67.50 -20.86 9.45
CA ALA A 79 68.72 -20.12 9.15
C ALA A 79 69.67 -20.04 10.36
N SER A 80 69.11 -19.96 11.58
CA SER A 80 69.89 -19.94 12.84
C SER A 80 70.64 -21.23 13.19
N THR A 81 70.43 -22.33 12.45
CA THR A 81 71.23 -23.57 12.61
C THR A 81 72.49 -23.56 11.73
N VAL A 82 72.50 -22.78 10.65
CA VAL A 82 73.58 -22.72 9.65
C VAL A 82 74.56 -21.58 9.96
N VAL A 83 74.08 -20.46 10.49
CA VAL A 83 74.90 -19.37 11.03
C VAL A 83 74.33 -18.85 12.35
N ASP A 84 75.18 -18.23 13.16
CA ASP A 84 74.76 -17.57 14.41
C ASP A 84 73.67 -16.52 14.15
N SER A 85 72.63 -16.49 14.99
CA SER A 85 71.45 -15.63 14.80
C SER A 85 71.78 -14.13 14.80
N SER A 86 72.85 -13.69 15.49
CA SER A 86 73.32 -12.29 15.46
C SER A 86 73.82 -11.83 14.08
N ARG A 87 74.00 -12.77 13.14
CA ARG A 87 74.44 -12.52 11.76
C ARG A 87 73.30 -12.54 10.74
N ILE A 88 72.07 -12.86 11.15
CA ILE A 88 70.92 -12.97 10.26
C ILE A 88 70.18 -11.64 10.23
N VAL A 89 69.95 -11.13 9.02
CA VAL A 89 69.13 -9.95 8.75
C VAL A 89 67.87 -10.43 8.03
N ASP A 90 66.74 -10.30 8.70
CA ASP A 90 65.44 -10.71 8.19
C ASP A 90 64.76 -9.53 7.47
N ASN A 91 64.83 -9.57 6.14
CA ASN A 91 64.11 -8.67 5.24
C ASN A 91 63.02 -9.45 4.46
N THR A 92 62.38 -10.43 5.11
CA THR A 92 61.26 -11.18 4.52
C THR A 92 59.91 -10.52 4.83
N ASP A 93 59.00 -10.54 3.88
CA ASP A 93 57.62 -10.04 4.02
C ASP A 93 56.64 -11.22 4.28
N VAL A 94 55.35 -10.94 4.50
CA VAL A 94 54.28 -11.96 4.58
C VAL A 94 53.27 -11.73 3.46
N GLU A 95 52.83 -12.82 2.82
CA GLU A 95 51.79 -12.76 1.80
C GLU A 95 50.47 -12.34 2.43
N ASN A 96 49.95 -11.18 2.02
CA ASN A 96 48.81 -10.55 2.67
C ASN A 96 47.52 -11.31 2.33
N SER A 97 46.90 -11.93 3.34
CA SER A 97 45.74 -12.80 3.15
C SER A 97 44.57 -12.02 2.55
N VAL A 98 44.10 -12.45 1.38
CA VAL A 98 42.99 -11.83 0.64
C VAL A 98 41.76 -11.72 1.56
N ALA A 99 41.23 -10.51 1.70
CA ALA A 99 39.98 -10.28 2.42
C ALA A 99 38.86 -11.10 1.77
N THR A 100 38.22 -11.97 2.54
CA THR A 100 37.01 -12.67 2.11
C THR A 100 35.93 -11.67 1.73
N ALA A 101 35.19 -11.96 0.66
CA ALA A 101 34.01 -11.17 0.33
C ALA A 101 33.04 -11.18 1.53
N PRO A 102 32.34 -10.05 1.80
CA PRO A 102 31.33 -10.02 2.85
C PRO A 102 30.23 -11.06 2.54
N PRO A 103 29.59 -11.64 3.57
CA PRO A 103 28.43 -12.49 3.36
C PRO A 103 27.25 -11.68 2.82
N ASP A 104 26.35 -12.33 2.09
CA ASP A 104 25.11 -11.74 1.62
C ASP A 104 24.16 -11.49 2.81
N PHE A 105 24.29 -10.30 3.41
CA PHE A 105 23.43 -9.86 4.51
C PHE A 105 21.97 -9.86 4.09
N SER A 106 21.17 -10.63 4.83
CA SER A 106 19.76 -10.90 4.52
C SER A 106 19.01 -11.23 5.80
N LEU A 107 17.84 -10.63 6.00
CA LEU A 107 16.98 -10.82 7.18
C LEU A 107 15.58 -11.24 6.73
N GLN A 108 15.12 -12.40 7.18
CA GLN A 108 13.80 -12.93 6.89
C GLN A 108 12.94 -12.96 8.16
N MET A 109 11.76 -12.34 8.08
CA MET A 109 10.75 -12.35 9.14
C MET A 109 9.56 -13.20 8.69
N LEU A 110 9.26 -14.29 9.39
CA LEU A 110 8.10 -15.13 9.15
C LEU A 110 7.09 -14.91 10.27
N ARG A 111 5.92 -14.35 9.99
CA ARG A 111 4.82 -14.18 10.96
C ARG A 111 3.62 -15.04 10.60
N ASN A 112 3.09 -15.72 11.62
CA ASN A 112 1.85 -16.45 11.58
C ASN A 112 1.01 -16.14 12.84
N ASP A 113 -0.08 -16.88 13.03
CA ASP A 113 -0.99 -16.74 14.16
C ASP A 113 -0.34 -17.10 15.52
N ASP A 114 0.79 -17.83 15.54
CA ASP A 114 1.49 -18.30 16.74
C ASP A 114 2.66 -17.40 17.20
N GLY A 115 3.23 -16.58 16.31
CA GLY A 115 4.46 -15.83 16.60
C GLY A 115 5.20 -15.25 15.39
N ILE A 116 6.47 -14.90 15.60
CA ILE A 116 7.39 -14.38 14.56
C ILE A 116 8.71 -15.15 14.63
N SER A 117 9.19 -15.68 13.51
CA SER A 117 10.54 -16.25 13.40
C SER A 117 11.46 -15.32 12.61
N LEU A 118 12.67 -15.10 13.12
CA LEU A 118 13.72 -14.28 12.50
C LEU A 118 14.85 -15.18 12.02
N ILE A 119 15.20 -15.14 10.74
CA ILE A 119 16.17 -16.05 10.11
C ILE A 119 17.08 -15.24 9.17
N GLY A 120 18.40 -15.48 9.22
CA GLY A 120 19.35 -14.87 8.27
C GLY A 120 20.61 -14.30 8.92
N PHE A 121 21.39 -13.55 8.13
CA PHE A 121 22.67 -12.95 8.50
C PHE A 121 22.57 -11.42 8.58
N ILE A 122 22.97 -10.84 9.71
CA ILE A 122 22.93 -9.40 9.95
C ILE A 122 24.32 -8.82 10.27
N PRO A 123 24.61 -7.54 9.97
CA PRO A 123 25.84 -6.87 10.36
C PRO A 123 26.01 -6.80 11.89
N SER A 124 27.25 -6.83 12.38
CA SER A 124 27.58 -6.63 13.81
C SER A 124 27.12 -5.27 14.36
N ALA A 125 26.91 -4.29 13.49
CA ALA A 125 26.36 -2.97 13.82
C ALA A 125 24.83 -2.98 14.12
N THR A 126 24.09 -3.99 13.67
CA THR A 126 22.64 -4.10 13.91
C THR A 126 22.38 -4.64 15.32
N ASP A 127 21.73 -3.85 16.18
CA ASP A 127 21.34 -4.29 17.52
C ASP A 127 20.22 -5.34 17.48
N ARG A 128 20.66 -6.61 17.46
CA ARG A 128 19.82 -7.81 17.54
C ARG A 128 18.88 -7.82 18.75
N ALA A 129 19.34 -7.36 19.91
CA ALA A 129 18.54 -7.39 21.13
C ALA A 129 17.41 -6.34 21.07
N ALA A 130 17.72 -5.13 20.61
CA ALA A 130 16.71 -4.11 20.36
C ALA A 130 15.72 -4.53 19.24
N LEU A 131 16.19 -5.21 18.19
CA LEU A 131 15.34 -5.77 17.14
C LEU A 131 14.32 -6.79 17.69
N VAL A 132 14.78 -7.77 18.47
CA VAL A 132 13.91 -8.78 19.10
C VAL A 132 12.91 -8.12 20.05
N SER A 133 13.37 -7.28 20.98
CA SER A 133 12.46 -6.62 21.94
C SER A 133 11.50 -5.61 21.31
N ARG A 134 11.82 -5.02 20.14
CA ARG A 134 10.85 -4.24 19.34
C ARG A 134 9.71 -5.08 18.79
N LEU A 135 9.91 -6.38 18.56
CA LEU A 135 8.89 -7.30 18.06
C LEU A 135 8.10 -7.93 19.22
N GLU A 136 8.77 -8.30 20.31
CA GLU A 136 8.14 -8.80 21.54
C GLU A 136 7.21 -7.77 22.21
N ALA A 137 7.51 -6.47 22.08
CA ALA A 137 6.70 -5.40 22.66
C ALA A 137 5.29 -5.24 22.03
N GLN A 138 4.95 -5.96 20.96
CA GLN A 138 3.66 -5.84 20.30
C GLN A 138 2.56 -6.69 20.96
N GLN A 139 1.47 -6.05 21.38
CA GLN A 139 0.21 -6.72 21.75
C GLN A 139 -0.31 -7.59 20.59
N GLY A 140 -0.52 -8.88 20.84
CA GLY A 140 -1.01 -9.82 19.81
C GLY A 140 0.05 -10.37 18.86
N VAL A 141 1.33 -10.24 19.20
CA VAL A 141 2.39 -11.13 18.72
C VAL A 141 2.58 -12.25 19.75
N GLY A 142 2.72 -13.49 19.28
CA GLY A 142 3.06 -14.64 20.12
C GLY A 142 4.57 -14.75 20.35
N THR A 143 5.13 -15.96 20.30
CA THR A 143 6.55 -16.16 20.59
C THR A 143 7.45 -15.62 19.47
N VAL A 144 8.43 -14.78 19.81
CA VAL A 144 9.50 -14.41 18.88
C VAL A 144 10.61 -15.47 18.93
N THR A 145 10.87 -16.12 17.79
CA THR A 145 11.90 -17.16 17.63
C THR A 145 13.08 -16.58 16.87
N ASP A 146 14.18 -16.30 17.57
CA ASP A 146 15.39 -15.72 17.01
C ASP A 146 16.37 -16.81 16.53
N MET A 147 16.60 -16.87 15.21
CA MET A 147 17.55 -17.75 14.53
C MET A 147 18.54 -16.95 13.66
N LEU A 148 18.86 -15.72 14.07
CA LEU A 148 19.81 -14.86 13.35
C LEU A 148 21.28 -15.22 13.62
N GLU A 149 22.15 -14.94 12.65
CA GLU A 149 23.61 -14.95 12.80
C GLU A 149 24.19 -13.56 12.51
N THR A 150 25.32 -13.23 13.15
CA THR A 150 25.94 -11.89 13.10
C THR A 150 27.33 -11.96 12.51
N ALA A 151 27.64 -11.14 11.50
CA ALA A 151 28.97 -11.09 10.89
C ALA A 151 29.61 -9.69 10.98
N ASP A 152 30.91 -9.65 11.25
CA ASP A 152 31.67 -8.42 11.49
C ASP A 152 32.23 -7.82 10.20
N TYR A 153 31.34 -7.24 9.41
CA TYR A 153 31.64 -6.46 8.20
C TYR A 153 30.87 -5.13 8.25
N PRO A 154 31.30 -4.10 7.48
CA PRO A 154 30.56 -2.83 7.39
C PRO A 154 29.10 -3.02 6.98
N GLU A 155 28.20 -2.23 7.56
CA GLU A 155 26.78 -2.24 7.19
C GLU A 155 26.60 -1.76 5.74
N PRO A 156 25.87 -2.49 4.88
CA PRO A 156 25.58 -2.06 3.50
C PRO A 156 24.63 -0.85 3.42
N ASP A 157 24.79 -0.05 2.36
CA ASP A 157 23.90 1.09 2.08
C ASP A 157 22.42 0.68 2.08
N GLY A 158 21.60 1.41 2.84
CA GLY A 158 20.16 1.19 2.94
C GLY A 158 19.71 0.03 3.83
N TRP A 159 20.62 -0.71 4.48
CA TRP A 159 20.28 -1.84 5.36
C TRP A 159 19.38 -1.43 6.53
N GLY A 160 19.82 -0.54 7.44
CA GLY A 160 19.01 -0.13 8.59
C GLY A 160 17.61 0.40 8.22
N MET A 161 17.49 1.16 7.12
CA MET A 161 16.22 1.64 6.58
C MET A 161 15.29 0.48 6.16
N ALA A 162 15.84 -0.55 5.50
CA ALA A 162 15.10 -1.72 5.06
C ALA A 162 14.63 -2.57 6.27
N VAL A 163 15.49 -2.74 7.29
CA VAL A 163 15.14 -3.42 8.55
C VAL A 163 14.04 -2.67 9.29
N ASP A 164 14.13 -1.35 9.44
CA ASP A 164 13.10 -0.54 10.10
C ASP A 164 11.75 -0.62 9.40
N PHE A 165 11.74 -0.46 8.06
CA PHE A 165 10.50 -0.59 7.29
C PHE A 165 9.90 -2.00 7.42
N ALA A 166 10.73 -3.05 7.45
CA ALA A 166 10.27 -4.43 7.64
C ALA A 166 9.69 -4.67 9.05
N VAL A 167 10.29 -4.13 10.11
CA VAL A 167 9.74 -4.21 11.49
C VAL A 167 8.39 -3.52 11.58
N GLU A 168 8.25 -2.30 11.06
CA GLU A 168 6.95 -1.60 11.06
C GLU A 168 5.93 -2.23 10.09
N THR A 169 6.37 -3.03 9.12
CA THR A 169 5.50 -3.78 8.23
C THR A 169 5.01 -5.09 8.86
N ILE A 170 5.90 -5.94 9.39
CA ILE A 170 5.52 -7.24 9.97
C ILE A 170 4.52 -7.08 11.12
N ARG A 171 4.63 -5.96 11.88
CA ARG A 171 3.66 -5.57 12.91
C ARG A 171 2.22 -5.46 12.39
N THR A 172 2.04 -5.02 11.15
CA THR A 172 0.74 -4.79 10.51
C THR A 172 0.17 -5.98 9.72
N LEU A 173 0.92 -7.08 9.58
CA LEU A 173 0.53 -8.23 8.76
C LEU A 173 0.45 -9.51 9.63
N PRO A 174 -0.73 -10.11 9.86
CA PRO A 174 -0.84 -11.30 10.72
C PRO A 174 -0.24 -12.56 10.09
N ARG A 175 -0.20 -12.64 8.75
CA ARG A 175 0.28 -13.81 7.99
C ARG A 175 1.15 -13.35 6.84
N ALA A 176 2.47 -13.29 7.07
CA ALA A 176 3.42 -12.78 6.09
C ALA A 176 4.83 -13.36 6.22
N LYS A 177 5.52 -13.45 5.09
CA LYS A 177 6.98 -13.58 4.98
C LYS A 177 7.51 -12.25 4.45
N ILE A 178 8.42 -11.63 5.18
CA ILE A 178 9.18 -10.46 4.70
C ILE A 178 10.64 -10.87 4.53
N SER A 179 11.20 -10.64 3.34
CA SER A 179 12.65 -10.69 3.08
C SER A 179 13.20 -9.26 3.12
N VAL A 180 14.41 -9.09 3.64
CA VAL A 180 15.12 -7.81 3.74
C VAL A 180 16.55 -8.00 3.26
N ASP A 181 16.94 -7.23 2.25
CA ASP A 181 18.28 -7.18 1.67
C ASP A 181 18.71 -5.70 1.57
N PRO A 182 19.99 -5.37 1.32
CA PRO A 182 20.46 -3.99 1.21
C PRO A 182 19.65 -3.13 0.22
N GLY A 183 18.85 -2.20 0.76
CA GLY A 183 17.97 -1.32 -0.02
C GLY A 183 16.77 -1.99 -0.69
N LEU A 184 16.40 -3.22 -0.30
CA LEU A 184 15.27 -3.98 -0.82
C LEU A 184 14.47 -4.65 0.31
N VAL A 185 13.14 -4.55 0.25
CA VAL A 185 12.22 -5.37 1.05
C VAL A 185 11.24 -6.09 0.14
N GLU A 186 11.06 -7.39 0.37
CA GLU A 186 10.04 -8.21 -0.29
C GLU A 186 8.96 -8.62 0.70
N VAL A 187 7.69 -8.26 0.45
CA VAL A 187 6.55 -8.57 1.32
C VAL A 187 5.64 -9.60 0.65
N ASN A 188 5.66 -10.83 1.14
CA ASN A 188 4.77 -11.92 0.71
C ASN A 188 3.69 -12.11 1.79
N ALA A 189 2.42 -11.87 1.50
CA ALA A 189 1.37 -11.84 2.52
C ALA A 189 0.02 -12.46 2.10
N ILE A 190 -0.76 -12.84 3.10
CA ILE A 190 -2.16 -13.27 2.95
C ILE A 190 -3.05 -12.29 3.73
N ALA A 191 -3.98 -11.64 3.02
CA ALA A 191 -5.06 -10.85 3.59
C ALA A 191 -6.33 -11.69 3.70
N ASP A 192 -7.21 -11.40 4.67
CA ASP A 192 -8.46 -12.12 4.86
C ASP A 192 -9.55 -11.70 3.86
N SER A 193 -9.36 -10.60 3.12
CA SER A 193 -10.30 -10.12 2.09
C SER A 193 -9.64 -9.27 1.00
N PRO A 194 -10.26 -9.14 -0.20
CA PRO A 194 -9.76 -8.24 -1.26
C PRO A 194 -9.65 -6.77 -0.83
N ALA A 195 -10.61 -6.26 -0.06
CA ALA A 195 -10.58 -4.90 0.46
C ALA A 195 -9.43 -4.67 1.45
N GLU A 196 -9.10 -5.69 2.26
CA GLU A 196 -7.93 -5.64 3.12
C GLU A 196 -6.61 -5.71 2.35
N LYS A 197 -6.52 -6.59 1.33
CA LYS A 197 -5.38 -6.61 0.42
C LYS A 197 -5.08 -5.19 -0.11
N THR A 198 -6.09 -4.50 -0.64
CA THR A 198 -5.91 -3.13 -1.17
C THR A 198 -5.54 -2.12 -0.07
N ARG A 199 -6.09 -2.24 1.15
CA ARG A 199 -5.62 -1.43 2.30
C ARG A 199 -4.14 -1.65 2.59
N ILE A 200 -3.68 -2.90 2.57
CA ILE A 200 -2.28 -3.25 2.83
C ILE A 200 -1.41 -2.71 1.70
N GLU A 201 -1.70 -3.00 0.43
CA GLU A 201 -0.93 -2.50 -0.73
C GLU A 201 -0.79 -0.98 -0.69
N THR A 202 -1.87 -0.26 -0.40
CA THR A 202 -1.89 1.21 -0.27
C THR A 202 -1.19 1.71 1.01
N SER A 203 -1.13 0.91 2.07
CA SER A 203 -0.38 1.21 3.31
C SER A 203 1.12 1.04 3.11
N LEU A 204 1.55 -0.03 2.44
CA LEU A 204 2.95 -0.28 2.10
C LEU A 204 3.47 0.79 1.14
N ALA A 205 2.73 1.07 0.06
CA ALA A 205 3.11 2.06 -0.94
C ALA A 205 3.27 3.48 -0.36
N ARG A 206 2.48 3.84 0.67
CA ARG A 206 2.56 5.14 1.36
C ARG A 206 3.65 5.21 2.44
N ARG A 207 3.95 4.10 3.11
CA ARG A 207 4.99 4.05 4.17
C ARG A 207 6.41 3.84 3.62
N ARG A 208 6.55 3.41 2.36
CA ARG A 208 7.84 3.11 1.72
C ARG A 208 8.72 4.38 1.59
N PRO A 209 9.95 4.40 2.16
CA PRO A 209 10.94 5.44 1.88
C PRO A 209 11.26 5.55 0.39
N VAL A 210 11.69 6.73 -0.07
CA VAL A 210 11.89 7.01 -1.51
C VAL A 210 12.97 6.08 -2.10
N GLU A 211 14.06 5.91 -1.35
CA GLU A 211 15.26 5.15 -1.68
C GLU A 211 15.03 3.63 -1.62
N LEU A 212 14.02 3.17 -0.88
CA LEU A 212 13.79 1.75 -0.61
C LEU A 212 13.06 1.07 -1.76
N LYS A 213 13.65 0.02 -2.35
CA LYS A 213 12.94 -0.86 -3.29
C LYS A 213 11.97 -1.73 -2.49
N LEU A 214 10.73 -1.81 -2.96
CA LEU A 214 9.69 -2.66 -2.39
C LEU A 214 9.14 -3.58 -3.47
N VAL A 215 9.14 -4.88 -3.20
CA VAL A 215 8.37 -5.88 -3.92
C VAL A 215 7.27 -6.36 -2.98
N SER A 216 6.04 -6.50 -3.46
CA SER A 216 4.92 -6.98 -2.64
C SER A 216 4.01 -7.93 -3.41
N GLU A 217 3.94 -9.19 -2.97
CA GLU A 217 2.98 -10.17 -3.47
C GLU A 217 1.96 -10.46 -2.37
N ILE A 218 0.74 -9.97 -2.55
CA ILE A 218 -0.33 -10.08 -1.56
C ILE A 218 -1.48 -10.87 -2.17
N SER A 219 -1.85 -11.96 -1.51
CA SER A 219 -2.99 -12.81 -1.86
C SER A 219 -4.19 -12.49 -0.96
N ALA A 220 -5.40 -12.78 -1.46
CA ALA A 220 -6.63 -12.72 -0.69
C ALA A 220 -7.58 -13.83 -1.16
N PRO A 221 -8.40 -14.42 -0.26
CA PRO A 221 -9.39 -15.41 -0.66
C PRO A 221 -10.45 -14.75 -1.55
N ARG A 222 -10.88 -15.48 -2.59
CA ARG A 222 -11.94 -15.00 -3.49
C ARG A 222 -13.28 -14.98 -2.73
N PRO A 223 -14.10 -13.92 -2.85
CA PRO A 223 -15.37 -13.84 -2.16
C PRO A 223 -16.33 -14.93 -2.65
N VAL A 224 -17.10 -15.51 -1.74
CA VAL A 224 -18.23 -16.40 -2.09
C VAL A 224 -19.46 -15.53 -2.32
N ILE A 225 -19.95 -15.50 -3.56
CA ILE A 225 -21.07 -14.67 -4.01
C ILE A 225 -22.33 -15.54 -3.97
N THR A 226 -23.31 -15.20 -3.12
CA THR A 226 -24.60 -15.91 -3.03
C THR A 226 -25.77 -14.95 -2.76
N PRO A 227 -26.84 -14.95 -3.58
CA PRO A 227 -26.93 -15.59 -4.91
C PRO A 227 -25.88 -15.01 -5.88
N PHE A 228 -25.52 -15.77 -6.91
CA PHE A 228 -24.58 -15.36 -7.96
C PHE A 228 -25.31 -14.49 -8.98
N THR A 229 -25.22 -13.15 -8.82
CA THR A 229 -26.07 -12.21 -9.56
C THR A 229 -25.33 -11.38 -10.60
N LEU A 230 -25.98 -11.16 -11.73
CA LEU A 230 -25.61 -10.10 -12.68
C LEU A 230 -26.88 -9.41 -13.17
N ARG A 231 -26.86 -8.08 -13.25
CA ARG A 231 -28.02 -7.29 -13.64
C ARG A 231 -27.57 -6.15 -14.53
N PHE A 232 -28.10 -6.13 -15.75
CA PHE A 232 -27.70 -5.23 -16.82
C PHE A 232 -28.94 -4.58 -17.45
N LEU A 233 -28.88 -3.28 -17.71
CA LEU A 233 -30.01 -2.52 -18.24
C LEU A 233 -29.57 -1.49 -19.27
N ILE A 234 -30.51 -1.15 -20.16
CA ILE A 234 -30.38 -0.11 -21.18
C ILE A 234 -31.64 0.75 -21.09
N ASP A 235 -31.47 2.02 -20.73
CA ASP A 235 -32.52 3.04 -20.63
C ASP A 235 -32.04 4.36 -21.25
N ASP A 236 -32.74 5.46 -20.97
CA ASP A 236 -32.43 6.82 -21.44
C ASP A 236 -31.09 7.36 -20.92
N GLN A 237 -30.64 6.91 -19.75
CA GLN A 237 -29.32 7.22 -19.19
C GLN A 237 -28.21 6.37 -19.83
N GLY A 238 -28.58 5.27 -20.48
CA GLY A 238 -27.71 4.41 -21.27
C GLY A 238 -27.31 3.11 -20.55
N ALA A 239 -26.63 2.24 -21.31
CA ALA A 239 -26.28 0.90 -20.88
C ALA A 239 -25.31 0.88 -19.69
N ARG A 240 -25.65 0.10 -18.65
CA ARG A 240 -24.85 -0.06 -17.43
C ARG A 240 -25.13 -1.39 -16.71
N PHE A 241 -24.28 -1.74 -15.75
CA PHE A 241 -24.59 -2.78 -14.76
C PHE A 241 -25.21 -2.14 -13.51
N ASP A 242 -26.33 -2.71 -13.05
CA ASP A 242 -26.78 -2.57 -11.66
C ASP A 242 -25.98 -3.51 -10.75
N ALA A 243 -25.56 -4.68 -11.27
CA ALA A 243 -24.64 -5.61 -10.62
C ALA A 243 -23.91 -6.50 -11.65
N CYS A 244 -22.72 -7.02 -11.33
CA CYS A 244 -21.98 -7.94 -12.20
C CYS A 244 -21.09 -8.90 -11.41
N SER A 245 -21.33 -10.20 -11.53
CA SER A 245 -20.50 -11.27 -10.96
C SER A 245 -19.85 -12.12 -12.05
N ALA A 246 -18.62 -12.60 -11.81
CA ALA A 246 -17.87 -13.47 -12.72
C ALA A 246 -17.09 -14.55 -11.96
N ASP A 247 -16.96 -15.74 -12.55
CA ASP A 247 -16.30 -16.91 -11.97
C ASP A 247 -14.77 -16.91 -12.18
N THR A 248 -14.29 -16.16 -13.16
CA THR A 248 -12.86 -15.95 -13.50
C THR A 248 -12.64 -14.57 -14.09
N ASP A 249 -11.39 -14.08 -14.09
CA ASP A 249 -11.00 -12.87 -14.83
C ASP A 249 -11.32 -12.98 -16.33
N ARG A 250 -11.10 -14.16 -16.93
CA ARG A 250 -11.45 -14.41 -18.34
C ARG A 250 -12.95 -14.29 -18.59
N ALA A 251 -13.80 -14.75 -17.66
CA ALA A 251 -15.24 -14.53 -17.74
C ALA A 251 -15.61 -13.06 -17.59
N ARG A 252 -15.05 -12.36 -16.58
CA ARG A 252 -15.23 -10.92 -16.36
C ARG A 252 -14.93 -10.13 -17.64
N ASP A 253 -13.79 -10.39 -18.26
CA ASP A 253 -13.32 -9.61 -19.41
C ASP A 253 -14.18 -9.85 -20.66
N ARG A 254 -14.73 -11.07 -20.85
CA ARG A 254 -15.75 -11.36 -21.86
C ARG A 254 -17.07 -10.64 -21.61
N ILE A 255 -17.55 -10.66 -20.37
CA ILE A 255 -18.80 -10.00 -19.96
C ILE A 255 -18.68 -8.48 -20.16
N LEU A 256 -17.57 -7.88 -19.70
CA LEU A 256 -17.28 -6.45 -19.88
C LEU A 256 -17.09 -6.08 -21.37
N ALA A 257 -16.59 -6.98 -22.21
CA ALA A 257 -16.53 -6.76 -23.66
C ALA A 257 -17.93 -6.72 -24.28
N ALA A 258 -18.78 -7.72 -24.02
CA ALA A 258 -20.16 -7.73 -24.50
C ALA A 258 -20.99 -6.54 -23.98
N ALA A 259 -20.69 -6.03 -22.79
CA ALA A 259 -21.33 -4.85 -22.23
C ALA A 259 -20.92 -3.56 -22.95
N ARG A 260 -19.63 -3.41 -23.31
CA ARG A 260 -19.15 -2.32 -24.19
C ARG A 260 -19.79 -2.40 -25.58
N ASP A 261 -19.89 -3.61 -26.14
CA ASP A 261 -20.59 -3.86 -27.40
C ASP A 261 -22.11 -3.58 -27.32
N ALA A 262 -22.67 -3.50 -26.11
CA ALA A 262 -24.04 -3.08 -25.80
C ALA A 262 -24.18 -1.59 -25.41
N GLY A 263 -23.11 -0.79 -25.54
CA GLY A 263 -23.14 0.67 -25.38
C GLY A 263 -22.68 1.20 -24.02
N VAL A 264 -22.12 0.36 -23.14
CA VAL A 264 -21.55 0.80 -21.85
C VAL A 264 -20.45 1.84 -22.06
N LYS A 265 -20.48 2.88 -21.23
CA LYS A 265 -19.47 3.94 -21.15
C LYS A 265 -18.68 3.85 -19.85
N GLY A 266 -17.44 4.34 -19.89
CA GLY A 266 -16.52 4.38 -18.75
C GLY A 266 -15.94 3.01 -18.36
N ALA A 267 -15.18 2.99 -17.27
CA ALA A 267 -14.78 1.76 -16.60
C ALA A 267 -15.95 1.25 -15.75
N GLN A 268 -16.23 -0.05 -15.78
CA GLN A 268 -17.25 -0.70 -14.97
C GLN A 268 -16.61 -1.81 -14.14
N GLY A 269 -17.01 -1.92 -12.88
CA GLY A 269 -16.65 -3.05 -12.03
C GLY A 269 -17.40 -4.32 -12.45
N CYS A 270 -16.78 -5.48 -12.23
CA CYS A 270 -17.47 -6.76 -12.25
C CYS A 270 -16.69 -7.77 -11.40
N THR A 271 -17.37 -8.37 -10.43
CA THR A 271 -16.77 -8.93 -9.22
C THR A 271 -16.43 -10.41 -9.37
N VAL A 272 -15.15 -10.75 -9.18
CA VAL A 272 -14.59 -12.07 -9.51
C VAL A 272 -14.61 -12.99 -8.28
N GLY A 273 -15.67 -13.80 -8.12
CA GLY A 273 -15.93 -14.61 -6.93
C GLY A 273 -16.31 -16.08 -7.20
N MET A 274 -16.36 -16.87 -6.14
CA MET A 274 -16.86 -18.25 -6.15
C MET A 274 -18.38 -18.27 -5.98
N GLY A 275 -19.02 -19.40 -6.33
CA GLY A 275 -20.47 -19.57 -6.24
C GLY A 275 -21.20 -19.63 -7.59
N THR A 276 -20.49 -19.66 -8.72
CA THR A 276 -21.15 -19.75 -10.05
C THR A 276 -22.02 -21.00 -10.18
N PRO A 277 -23.24 -20.88 -10.75
CA PRO A 277 -24.14 -22.02 -11.00
C PRO A 277 -23.64 -22.93 -12.13
N SER A 278 -22.81 -22.41 -13.04
CA SER A 278 -22.38 -23.13 -14.25
C SER A 278 -21.06 -22.56 -14.80
N PRO A 279 -20.14 -23.41 -15.31
CA PRO A 279 -18.99 -22.95 -16.10
C PRO A 279 -19.39 -22.12 -17.33
N GLN A 280 -20.62 -22.28 -17.83
CA GLN A 280 -21.14 -21.54 -18.99
C GLN A 280 -21.80 -20.20 -18.62
N TRP A 281 -21.68 -19.74 -17.37
CA TRP A 281 -22.16 -18.43 -16.91
C TRP A 281 -21.75 -17.30 -17.86
N SER A 282 -20.47 -17.23 -18.22
CA SER A 282 -19.97 -16.18 -19.12
C SER A 282 -20.55 -16.26 -20.54
N ASP A 283 -20.99 -17.42 -21.00
CA ASP A 283 -21.64 -17.58 -22.30
C ASP A 283 -23.11 -17.14 -22.24
N ALA A 284 -23.86 -17.61 -21.24
CA ALA A 284 -25.25 -17.22 -21.03
C ALA A 284 -25.41 -15.70 -20.82
N VAL A 285 -24.53 -15.09 -20.02
CA VAL A 285 -24.49 -13.63 -19.83
C VAL A 285 -24.20 -12.90 -21.14
N VAL A 286 -23.22 -13.34 -21.93
CA VAL A 286 -22.88 -12.69 -23.21
C VAL A 286 -24.04 -12.81 -24.23
N MET A 287 -24.75 -13.94 -24.26
CA MET A 287 -25.98 -14.10 -25.05
C MET A 287 -27.08 -13.13 -24.58
N GLY A 288 -27.31 -13.03 -23.27
CA GLY A 288 -28.31 -12.15 -22.68
C GLY A 288 -28.05 -10.66 -22.90
N LEU A 289 -26.79 -10.21 -22.79
CA LEU A 289 -26.37 -8.85 -23.11
C LEU A 289 -26.56 -8.53 -24.60
N LYS A 290 -26.22 -9.47 -25.50
CA LYS A 290 -26.49 -9.36 -26.94
C LYS A 290 -28.00 -9.25 -27.22
N ALA A 291 -28.81 -10.07 -26.56
CA ALA A 291 -30.27 -10.04 -26.70
C ALA A 291 -30.85 -8.69 -26.23
N LEU A 292 -30.45 -8.19 -25.06
CA LEU A 292 -30.94 -6.88 -24.59
C LEU A 292 -30.53 -5.73 -25.51
N ARG A 293 -29.32 -5.78 -26.08
CA ARG A 293 -28.89 -4.83 -27.12
C ARG A 293 -29.75 -4.88 -28.39
N GLU A 294 -30.20 -6.06 -28.81
CA GLU A 294 -31.10 -6.21 -29.97
C GLU A 294 -32.54 -5.77 -29.69
N LEU A 295 -32.97 -5.73 -28.42
CA LEU A 295 -34.23 -5.10 -27.98
C LEU A 295 -34.10 -3.57 -27.89
N GLY A 296 -32.90 -3.06 -27.64
CA GLY A 296 -32.56 -1.63 -27.58
C GLY A 296 -32.84 -0.96 -26.23
N ALA A 297 -33.87 -1.40 -25.50
CA ALA A 297 -34.21 -0.90 -24.16
C ALA A 297 -34.84 -1.98 -23.27
N GLY A 298 -34.58 -1.90 -21.96
CA GLY A 298 -35.10 -2.81 -20.94
C GLY A 298 -34.04 -3.26 -19.92
N THR A 299 -34.22 -4.45 -19.36
CA THR A 299 -33.34 -5.03 -18.34
C THR A 299 -33.21 -6.54 -18.51
N ILE A 300 -32.03 -7.08 -18.20
CA ILE A 300 -31.82 -8.51 -17.96
C ILE A 300 -31.17 -8.73 -16.59
N THR A 301 -31.71 -9.67 -15.83
CA THR A 301 -31.21 -10.08 -14.50
C THR A 301 -30.92 -11.57 -14.54
N PHE A 302 -29.75 -11.97 -14.06
CA PHE A 302 -29.35 -13.34 -13.79
C PHE A 302 -29.21 -13.48 -12.28
N ALA A 303 -29.81 -14.53 -11.70
CA ALA A 303 -29.64 -14.92 -10.31
C ALA A 303 -29.49 -16.44 -10.26
N ASP A 304 -28.27 -16.91 -10.02
CA ASP A 304 -27.90 -18.31 -10.14
C ASP A 304 -28.38 -18.88 -11.50
N ALA A 305 -29.26 -19.88 -11.52
CA ALA A 305 -29.75 -20.51 -12.75
C ALA A 305 -30.86 -19.72 -13.48
N ASP A 306 -31.53 -18.78 -12.81
CA ASP A 306 -32.71 -18.10 -13.34
C ASP A 306 -32.37 -16.75 -13.99
N ILE A 307 -33.00 -16.49 -15.13
CA ILE A 307 -32.81 -15.32 -15.98
C ILE A 307 -34.15 -14.62 -16.17
N VAL A 308 -34.23 -13.35 -15.77
CA VAL A 308 -35.40 -12.49 -15.96
C VAL A 308 -35.08 -11.40 -16.98
N LEU A 309 -35.74 -11.46 -18.15
CA LEU A 309 -35.65 -10.47 -19.22
C LEU A 309 -36.91 -9.61 -19.23
N ALA A 310 -36.79 -8.33 -18.88
CA ALA A 310 -37.87 -7.36 -18.88
C ALA A 310 -37.64 -6.32 -19.99
N ALA A 311 -38.26 -6.51 -21.16
CA ALA A 311 -38.16 -5.57 -22.28
C ALA A 311 -38.97 -4.28 -22.02
N ALA A 312 -38.50 -3.14 -22.50
CA ALA A 312 -39.19 -1.86 -22.30
C ALA A 312 -40.56 -1.80 -23.03
N PRO A 313 -41.53 -0.98 -22.57
CA PRO A 313 -42.91 -1.01 -23.08
C PRO A 313 -43.09 -0.64 -24.55
N ASP A 314 -42.12 0.10 -25.11
CA ASP A 314 -42.06 0.59 -26.49
C ASP A 314 -41.46 -0.45 -27.48
N VAL A 315 -40.83 -1.51 -26.98
CA VAL A 315 -40.20 -2.54 -27.81
C VAL A 315 -41.23 -3.26 -28.69
N PRO A 316 -41.09 -3.24 -30.03
CA PRO A 316 -42.04 -3.86 -30.94
C PRO A 316 -42.20 -5.36 -30.68
N GLN A 317 -43.45 -5.84 -30.66
CA GLN A 317 -43.78 -7.24 -30.37
C GLN A 317 -42.98 -8.23 -31.23
N ALA A 318 -42.87 -8.00 -32.54
CA ALA A 318 -42.13 -8.88 -33.44
C ALA A 318 -40.61 -8.91 -33.17
N THR A 319 -40.03 -7.83 -32.64
CA THR A 319 -38.62 -7.79 -32.20
C THR A 319 -38.46 -8.58 -30.91
N TYR A 320 -39.37 -8.36 -29.96
CA TYR A 320 -39.43 -9.09 -28.69
C TYR A 320 -39.57 -10.61 -28.92
N ASP A 321 -40.57 -11.05 -29.68
CA ASP A 321 -40.84 -12.47 -29.95
C ASP A 321 -39.63 -13.16 -30.61
N LYS A 322 -38.98 -12.48 -31.57
CA LYS A 322 -37.76 -12.96 -32.23
C LYS A 322 -36.61 -13.13 -31.22
N VAL A 323 -36.29 -12.07 -30.47
CA VAL A 323 -35.09 -12.04 -29.62
C VAL A 323 -35.25 -12.97 -28.41
N VAL A 324 -36.45 -13.07 -27.83
CA VAL A 324 -36.75 -14.03 -26.77
C VAL A 324 -36.59 -15.46 -27.29
N GLY A 325 -37.21 -15.82 -28.42
CA GLY A 325 -37.10 -17.16 -28.99
C GLY A 325 -35.68 -17.54 -29.42
N GLU A 326 -34.91 -16.58 -29.94
CA GLU A 326 -33.48 -16.79 -30.25
C GLU A 326 -32.62 -16.92 -28.99
N LEU A 327 -32.93 -16.23 -27.88
CA LEU A 327 -32.22 -16.40 -26.62
C LEU A 327 -32.56 -17.76 -25.98
N GLU A 328 -33.84 -18.08 -25.84
CA GLU A 328 -34.35 -19.33 -25.27
C GLU A 328 -33.80 -20.57 -26.00
N SER A 329 -33.71 -20.52 -27.34
CA SER A 329 -33.20 -21.62 -28.16
C SER A 329 -31.67 -21.81 -28.12
N ASN A 330 -30.91 -20.87 -27.56
CA ASN A 330 -29.43 -20.92 -27.52
C ASN A 330 -28.85 -20.94 -26.09
N LEU A 331 -29.65 -20.70 -25.06
CA LEU A 331 -29.22 -20.81 -23.66
C LEU A 331 -28.86 -22.26 -23.31
N PRO A 332 -27.82 -22.50 -22.49
CA PRO A 332 -27.51 -23.84 -21.99
C PRO A 332 -28.60 -24.39 -21.06
N ASP A 333 -28.91 -25.68 -21.17
CA ASP A 333 -30.00 -26.43 -20.50
C ASP A 333 -30.19 -26.19 -18.98
N ILE A 334 -29.17 -25.70 -18.28
CA ILE A 334 -29.22 -25.38 -16.84
C ILE A 334 -29.90 -24.04 -16.54
N PHE A 335 -30.04 -23.15 -17.53
CA PHE A 335 -30.58 -21.80 -17.34
C PHE A 335 -32.09 -21.72 -17.66
N SER A 336 -32.83 -21.04 -16.80
CA SER A 336 -34.28 -20.85 -16.86
C SER A 336 -34.59 -19.41 -17.31
N LEU A 337 -35.26 -19.21 -18.46
CA LEU A 337 -35.61 -17.89 -18.97
C LEU A 337 -37.07 -17.53 -18.69
N LYS A 338 -37.30 -16.52 -17.85
CA LYS A 338 -38.55 -15.77 -17.73
C LYS A 338 -38.42 -14.50 -18.57
N ALA A 339 -39.27 -14.32 -19.58
CA ALA A 339 -39.31 -13.11 -20.39
C ALA A 339 -40.67 -12.42 -20.31
N GLU A 340 -40.67 -11.11 -20.07
CA GLU A 340 -41.85 -10.25 -20.20
C GLU A 340 -41.53 -8.91 -20.89
N ARG A 341 -42.55 -8.27 -21.47
CA ARG A 341 -42.48 -6.84 -21.81
C ARG A 341 -43.20 -6.03 -20.73
N GLN A 342 -42.51 -5.05 -20.18
CA GLN A 342 -43.02 -4.15 -19.16
C GLN A 342 -44.30 -3.45 -19.62
N LYS A 343 -45.22 -3.24 -18.68
CA LYS A 343 -46.37 -2.34 -18.88
C LYS A 343 -45.90 -0.90 -18.71
N ALA A 344 -46.44 0.02 -19.50
CA ALA A 344 -46.22 1.45 -19.29
C ALA A 344 -46.66 1.85 -17.87
N ALA A 345 -45.90 2.73 -17.22
CA ALA A 345 -46.19 3.13 -15.85
C ALA A 345 -47.51 3.94 -15.78
N GLU A 346 -48.53 3.36 -15.15
CA GLU A 346 -49.75 4.09 -14.80
C GLU A 346 -49.42 5.23 -13.82
N ALA A 347 -50.00 6.40 -14.07
CA ALA A 347 -49.59 7.68 -13.49
C ALA A 347 -49.52 7.69 -11.96
N GLU A 348 -48.55 8.45 -11.44
CA GLU A 348 -48.36 8.69 -10.01
C GLU A 348 -49.56 9.48 -9.43
N GLY A 349 -50.03 9.09 -8.24
CA GLY A 349 -51.14 9.76 -7.57
C GLY A 349 -51.90 8.96 -6.51
N THR A 350 -51.97 7.63 -6.61
CA THR A 350 -52.80 6.79 -5.70
C THR A 350 -52.15 5.52 -5.14
N ARG A 351 -50.98 5.08 -5.65
CA ARG A 351 -50.27 3.92 -5.08
C ARG A 351 -49.67 4.25 -3.70
N PRO A 352 -49.59 3.27 -2.76
CA PRO A 352 -48.88 3.47 -1.51
C PRO A 352 -47.37 3.52 -1.75
N GLU A 353 -46.68 4.39 -1.01
CA GLU A 353 -45.22 4.55 -1.08
C GLU A 353 -44.64 4.58 0.34
N PHE A 354 -43.41 4.09 0.50
CA PHE A 354 -42.53 4.36 1.63
C PHE A 354 -41.21 4.93 1.11
N THR A 355 -40.73 6.00 1.74
CA THR A 355 -39.56 6.75 1.31
C THR A 355 -38.59 6.88 2.49
N ALA A 356 -37.30 6.63 2.27
CA ALA A 356 -36.26 6.97 3.24
C ALA A 356 -35.12 7.73 2.54
N LEU A 357 -34.65 8.80 3.18
CA LEU A 357 -33.60 9.70 2.69
C LEU A 357 -32.50 9.83 3.74
N LEU A 358 -31.27 9.53 3.37
CA LEU A 358 -30.02 9.73 4.14
C LEU A 358 -29.30 10.98 3.59
N ASP A 359 -29.17 12.02 4.38
CA ASP A 359 -28.44 13.24 4.01
C ASP A 359 -26.90 13.09 4.17
N LYS A 360 -26.15 14.05 3.64
CA LYS A 360 -24.68 14.10 3.69
C LYS A 360 -24.08 14.31 5.09
N ASP A 361 -24.91 14.67 6.08
CA ASP A 361 -24.51 14.78 7.48
C ASP A 361 -24.91 13.53 8.30
N GLY A 362 -25.39 12.47 7.63
CA GLY A 362 -25.78 11.20 8.26
C GLY A 362 -27.20 11.16 8.83
N LYS A 363 -28.05 12.16 8.58
CA LYS A 363 -29.42 12.20 9.10
C LYS A 363 -30.37 11.42 8.18
N VAL A 364 -31.26 10.63 8.77
CA VAL A 364 -32.24 9.81 8.05
C VAL A 364 -33.65 10.33 8.31
N SER A 365 -34.39 10.64 7.25
CA SER A 365 -35.84 10.89 7.34
C SER A 365 -36.62 9.72 6.73
N LEU A 366 -37.67 9.29 7.44
CA LEU A 366 -38.52 8.15 7.10
C LEU A 366 -39.96 8.64 6.88
N ARG A 367 -40.52 8.42 5.68
CA ARG A 367 -41.83 8.95 5.25
C ARG A 367 -42.65 7.87 4.53
N GLY A 368 -43.93 8.16 4.31
CA GLY A 368 -44.85 7.27 3.58
C GLY A 368 -45.65 6.33 4.49
N ARG A 369 -46.05 5.16 3.98
CA ARG A 369 -47.01 4.24 4.61
C ARG A 369 -46.34 2.98 5.19
N VAL A 370 -46.81 2.52 6.35
CA VAL A 370 -46.35 1.29 7.02
C VAL A 370 -47.52 0.49 7.59
N THR A 371 -47.43 -0.85 7.57
CA THR A 371 -48.59 -1.75 7.74
C THR A 371 -49.28 -1.66 9.10
N ASN A 372 -48.52 -1.45 10.18
CA ASN A 372 -49.01 -1.40 11.55
C ASN A 372 -47.95 -0.78 12.48
N ALA A 373 -48.31 -0.53 13.75
CA ALA A 373 -47.41 0.02 14.76
C ALA A 373 -46.11 -0.81 14.90
N ARG A 374 -46.19 -2.13 15.09
CA ARG A 374 -45.01 -3.00 15.25
C ARG A 374 -44.05 -2.92 14.04
N SER A 375 -44.59 -2.82 12.82
CA SER A 375 -43.77 -2.59 11.62
C SER A 375 -43.09 -1.22 11.64
N ARG A 376 -43.76 -0.17 12.10
CA ARG A 376 -43.14 1.15 12.32
C ARG A 376 -42.02 1.08 13.36
N ASP A 377 -42.33 0.50 14.52
CA ASP A 377 -41.43 0.43 15.67
C ASP A 377 -40.15 -0.34 15.29
N ALA A 378 -40.27 -1.40 14.48
CA ALA A 378 -39.13 -2.13 13.93
C ALA A 378 -38.27 -1.30 12.97
N ILE A 379 -38.90 -0.59 12.02
CA ILE A 379 -38.20 0.27 11.04
C ILE A 379 -37.48 1.44 11.76
N GLU A 380 -38.16 2.10 12.70
CA GLU A 380 -37.56 3.18 13.50
C GLU A 380 -36.45 2.66 14.43
N SER A 381 -36.63 1.50 15.06
CA SER A 381 -35.59 0.91 15.93
C SER A 381 -34.35 0.50 15.14
N TYR A 382 -34.53 -0.11 13.96
CA TYR A 382 -33.42 -0.41 13.05
C TYR A 382 -32.69 0.87 12.62
N ALA A 383 -33.44 1.89 12.19
CA ALA A 383 -32.86 3.16 11.79
C ALA A 383 -32.05 3.81 12.94
N ARG A 384 -32.62 3.91 14.14
CA ARG A 384 -31.93 4.50 15.31
C ARG A 384 -30.72 3.69 15.73
N ALA A 385 -30.76 2.35 15.61
CA ALA A 385 -29.64 1.48 15.90
C ALA A 385 -28.49 1.60 14.89
N ARG A 386 -28.79 1.85 13.60
CA ARG A 386 -27.78 1.84 12.53
C ARG A 386 -27.28 3.22 12.09
N PHE A 387 -28.09 4.27 12.22
CA PHE A 387 -27.74 5.66 11.85
C PHE A 387 -27.64 6.62 13.05
N GLY A 388 -27.92 6.12 14.27
CA GLY A 388 -27.87 6.90 15.51
C GLY A 388 -29.21 7.53 15.88
N ALA A 389 -29.57 7.48 17.17
CA ALA A 389 -30.91 7.84 17.63
C ALA A 389 -31.30 9.32 17.42
N ALA A 390 -30.32 10.24 17.50
CA ALA A 390 -30.52 11.67 17.27
C ALA A 390 -30.63 12.04 15.77
N SER A 391 -30.22 11.14 14.88
CA SER A 391 -30.14 11.36 13.43
C SER A 391 -31.43 10.99 12.69
N VAL A 392 -32.41 10.34 13.35
CA VAL A 392 -33.55 9.69 12.70
C VAL A 392 -34.87 10.42 12.95
N TYR A 393 -35.47 10.95 11.89
CA TYR A 393 -36.78 11.59 11.89
C TYR A 393 -37.87 10.69 11.28
N GLY A 394 -38.79 10.19 12.11
CA GLY A 394 -39.92 9.36 11.70
C GLY A 394 -41.20 10.15 11.44
N ALA A 395 -41.71 10.12 10.20
CA ALA A 395 -42.98 10.73 9.79
C ALA A 395 -43.79 9.77 8.90
N THR A 396 -43.91 8.51 9.34
CA THR A 396 -44.68 7.47 8.65
C THR A 396 -46.13 7.40 9.14
N ARG A 397 -47.05 6.99 8.26
CA ARG A 397 -48.48 6.81 8.55
C ARG A 397 -48.85 5.34 8.52
N LEU A 398 -49.80 4.93 9.38
CA LEU A 398 -50.33 3.56 9.34
C LEU A 398 -51.27 3.38 8.17
N ASP A 399 -51.18 2.23 7.51
CA ASP A 399 -52.09 1.80 6.46
C ASP A 399 -52.20 0.26 6.52
N PRO A 400 -53.34 -0.31 6.93
CA PRO A 400 -53.50 -1.76 7.06
C PRO A 400 -53.68 -2.47 5.71
N ASP A 401 -54.06 -1.74 4.65
CA ASP A 401 -54.46 -2.30 3.35
C ASP A 401 -53.26 -2.46 2.39
N LEU A 402 -52.03 -2.37 2.91
CA LEU A 402 -50.79 -2.49 2.16
C LEU A 402 -50.53 -3.93 1.64
N PRO A 403 -49.83 -4.09 0.51
CA PRO A 403 -49.50 -5.40 -0.06
C PRO A 403 -48.78 -6.34 0.93
N GLN A 404 -48.97 -7.65 0.74
CA GLN A 404 -48.18 -8.64 1.48
C GLN A 404 -46.68 -8.47 1.19
N GLY A 405 -45.85 -8.75 2.20
CA GLY A 405 -44.41 -8.52 2.12
C GLY A 405 -43.96 -7.06 2.31
N TRP A 406 -44.87 -6.08 2.45
CA TRP A 406 -44.49 -4.66 2.65
C TRP A 406 -43.45 -4.42 3.76
N PRO A 407 -43.57 -5.02 4.97
CA PRO A 407 -42.54 -4.84 6.00
C PRO A 407 -41.17 -5.39 5.61
N VAL A 408 -41.12 -6.45 4.78
CA VAL A 408 -39.86 -7.01 4.27
C VAL A 408 -39.27 -6.09 3.21
N ARG A 409 -40.10 -5.55 2.29
CA ARG A 409 -39.70 -4.54 1.30
C ARG A 409 -39.12 -3.28 1.94
N THR A 410 -39.79 -2.71 2.94
CA THR A 410 -39.31 -1.49 3.63
C THR A 410 -38.04 -1.74 4.44
N MET A 411 -37.91 -2.91 5.09
CA MET A 411 -36.68 -3.26 5.81
C MET A 411 -35.50 -3.52 4.85
N ALA A 412 -35.71 -4.26 3.77
CA ALA A 412 -34.66 -4.52 2.77
C ALA A 412 -34.17 -3.23 2.09
N ALA A 413 -35.08 -2.28 1.80
CA ALA A 413 -34.70 -0.97 1.29
C ALA A 413 -33.91 -0.13 2.30
N LEU A 414 -34.26 -0.18 3.59
CA LEU A 414 -33.52 0.54 4.64
C LEU A 414 -32.14 -0.09 4.93
N GLU A 415 -32.02 -1.41 4.82
CA GLU A 415 -30.74 -2.12 4.82
C GLU A 415 -29.88 -1.81 3.58
N ALA A 416 -30.51 -1.55 2.42
CA ALA A 416 -29.82 -1.11 1.21
C ALA A 416 -29.32 0.35 1.33
N LEU A 417 -30.15 1.26 1.84
CA LEU A 417 -29.76 2.66 2.10
C LEU A 417 -28.51 2.75 3.00
N ASN A 418 -28.37 1.81 3.92
CA ASN A 418 -27.22 1.69 4.82
C ASN A 418 -25.87 1.34 4.14
N THR A 419 -25.87 0.97 2.85
CA THR A 419 -24.62 0.78 2.06
C THR A 419 -24.11 2.08 1.42
N LEU A 420 -24.87 3.18 1.56
CA LEU A 420 -24.60 4.47 0.94
C LEU A 420 -24.08 5.47 1.97
N ALA A 421 -23.28 6.43 1.51
CA ALA A 421 -22.85 7.56 2.33
C ALA A 421 -23.93 8.65 2.40
N SER A 422 -24.65 8.88 1.30
CA SER A 422 -25.91 9.62 1.25
C SER A 422 -26.74 9.18 0.05
N GLY A 423 -28.06 9.28 0.14
CA GLY A 423 -28.95 8.77 -0.91
C GLY A 423 -30.41 8.64 -0.45
N SER A 424 -31.23 8.07 -1.32
CA SER A 424 -32.65 7.79 -1.04
C SER A 424 -33.06 6.40 -1.52
N VAL A 425 -34.09 5.86 -0.86
CA VAL A 425 -34.81 4.66 -1.30
C VAL A 425 -36.31 4.94 -1.37
N VAL A 426 -36.93 4.44 -2.43
CA VAL A 426 -38.37 4.53 -2.71
C VAL A 426 -38.92 3.13 -2.84
N VAL A 427 -39.94 2.80 -2.06
CA VAL A 427 -40.60 1.49 -2.01
C VAL A 427 -42.05 1.63 -2.44
N THR A 428 -42.43 0.91 -3.48
CA THR A 428 -43.80 0.81 -4.03
C THR A 428 -44.25 -0.67 -4.03
N PRO A 429 -45.52 -0.98 -4.35
CA PRO A 429 -46.01 -2.36 -4.43
C PRO A 429 -45.19 -3.22 -5.40
N ASP A 430 -44.75 -2.60 -6.49
CA ASP A 430 -44.12 -3.26 -7.62
C ASP A 430 -42.58 -3.12 -7.51
N LEU A 431 -42.09 -1.88 -7.48
CA LEU A 431 -40.69 -1.48 -7.59
C LEU A 431 -40.06 -1.07 -6.24
N VAL A 432 -38.79 -1.44 -6.02
CA VAL A 432 -37.86 -0.80 -5.07
C VAL A 432 -36.77 -0.06 -5.82
N ARG A 433 -36.65 1.26 -5.64
CA ARG A 433 -35.60 2.10 -6.22
C ARG A 433 -34.60 2.51 -5.13
N VAL A 434 -33.31 2.46 -5.44
CA VAL A 434 -32.20 2.89 -4.58
C VAL A 434 -31.29 3.83 -5.36
N SER A 435 -31.01 5.02 -4.83
CA SER A 435 -30.17 6.03 -5.48
C SER A 435 -29.25 6.72 -4.47
N GLY A 436 -28.03 7.09 -4.86
CA GLY A 436 -27.11 7.81 -3.97
C GLY A 436 -25.63 7.67 -4.33
N VAL A 437 -24.79 8.13 -3.41
CA VAL A 437 -23.32 8.08 -3.51
C VAL A 437 -22.71 7.21 -2.40
N THR A 438 -21.59 6.56 -2.68
CA THR A 438 -20.92 5.66 -1.74
C THR A 438 -19.42 5.54 -2.03
N GLY A 439 -18.64 5.27 -0.99
CA GLY A 439 -17.20 4.98 -1.08
C GLY A 439 -16.86 3.52 -1.38
N ASP A 440 -17.86 2.63 -1.51
CA ASP A 440 -17.64 1.22 -1.81
C ASP A 440 -17.92 0.91 -3.28
N GLN A 441 -16.88 0.53 -4.03
CA GLN A 441 -16.96 0.07 -5.44
C GLN A 441 -17.82 -1.20 -5.60
N GLN A 442 -18.16 -1.88 -4.51
CA GLN A 442 -18.96 -3.10 -4.46
C GLN A 442 -20.38 -2.86 -3.91
N ALA A 443 -20.76 -1.61 -3.65
CA ALA A 443 -22.05 -1.26 -3.06
C ALA A 443 -23.24 -1.66 -3.95
N SER A 444 -23.22 -1.36 -5.25
CA SER A 444 -24.35 -1.66 -6.16
C SER A 444 -24.58 -3.18 -6.29
N ASP A 445 -23.49 -3.93 -6.46
CA ASP A 445 -23.43 -5.39 -6.36
C ASP A 445 -24.04 -5.92 -5.05
N THR A 446 -23.65 -5.32 -3.94
CA THR A 446 -24.07 -5.75 -2.58
C THR A 446 -25.53 -5.42 -2.30
N VAL A 447 -26.01 -4.24 -2.74
CA VAL A 447 -27.43 -3.88 -2.72
C VAL A 447 -28.25 -4.81 -3.60
N SER A 448 -27.80 -5.11 -4.82
CA SER A 448 -28.52 -6.02 -5.72
C SER A 448 -28.66 -7.43 -5.11
N ARG A 449 -27.58 -7.98 -4.54
CA ARG A 449 -27.63 -9.28 -3.82
C ARG A 449 -28.50 -9.24 -2.58
N LEU A 450 -28.41 -8.17 -1.79
CA LEU A 450 -29.23 -7.97 -0.59
C LEU A 450 -30.72 -7.93 -0.94
N LEU A 451 -31.11 -7.13 -1.94
CA LEU A 451 -32.49 -7.01 -2.36
C LEU A 451 -33.00 -8.30 -3.00
N ALA A 452 -32.26 -8.93 -3.92
CA ALA A 452 -32.65 -10.23 -4.49
C ALA A 452 -32.88 -11.30 -3.39
N LYS A 453 -31.94 -11.41 -2.44
CA LYS A 453 -32.02 -12.35 -1.30
C LYS A 453 -33.18 -12.06 -0.33
N ARG A 454 -33.68 -10.83 -0.26
CA ARG A 454 -34.77 -10.43 0.65
C ARG A 454 -36.14 -10.31 -0.01
N LEU A 455 -36.19 -10.07 -1.32
CA LEU A 455 -37.42 -9.79 -2.07
C LEU A 455 -37.81 -10.92 -3.04
N GLY A 456 -36.87 -11.81 -3.38
CA GLY A 456 -36.98 -12.76 -4.46
C GLY A 456 -36.37 -12.24 -5.77
N GLU A 457 -36.12 -13.16 -6.70
CA GLU A 457 -35.44 -12.88 -7.97
C GLU A 457 -36.32 -12.11 -8.96
N ASP A 458 -37.63 -12.37 -8.92
CA ASP A 458 -38.66 -11.69 -9.71
C ASP A 458 -39.01 -10.27 -9.19
N ALA A 459 -38.23 -9.74 -8.23
CA ALA A 459 -38.48 -8.42 -7.65
C ALA A 459 -37.97 -7.29 -8.56
N ALA A 460 -38.87 -6.40 -8.98
CA ALA A 460 -38.49 -5.19 -9.69
C ALA A 460 -37.64 -4.27 -8.78
N ILE A 461 -36.37 -4.12 -9.15
CA ILE A 461 -35.37 -3.28 -8.50
C ILE A 461 -34.89 -2.22 -9.52
N SER A 462 -34.45 -1.05 -9.05
CA SER A 462 -33.80 -0.01 -9.86
C SER A 462 -32.68 0.62 -9.06
N LEU A 463 -31.43 0.52 -9.54
CA LEU A 463 -30.26 1.11 -8.87
C LEU A 463 -29.74 2.32 -9.64
N ALA A 464 -29.35 3.34 -8.88
CA ALA A 464 -28.68 4.56 -9.36
C ALA A 464 -27.62 4.97 -8.32
N ILE A 465 -26.69 4.06 -8.09
CA ILE A 465 -25.63 4.17 -7.07
C ILE A 465 -24.32 4.59 -7.76
N GLN A 466 -23.75 5.71 -7.34
CA GLN A 466 -22.50 6.25 -7.88
C GLN A 466 -21.36 6.03 -6.87
N TYR A 467 -20.21 5.55 -7.36
CA TYR A 467 -18.98 5.45 -6.55
C TYR A 467 -18.26 6.80 -6.54
N ASP A 468 -17.98 7.31 -5.34
CA ASP A 468 -17.12 8.47 -5.12
C ASP A 468 -15.83 8.03 -4.42
N ARG A 469 -14.72 8.13 -5.16
CA ARG A 469 -13.38 7.77 -4.69
C ARG A 469 -12.99 8.46 -3.38
N ARG A 470 -13.51 9.67 -3.13
CA ARG A 470 -13.15 10.49 -1.95
C ARG A 470 -13.79 9.98 -0.67
N LEU A 471 -14.83 9.16 -0.80
CA LEU A 471 -15.52 8.51 0.31
C LEU A 471 -14.97 7.11 0.62
N ASP A 472 -13.98 6.62 -0.15
CA ASP A 472 -13.45 5.26 -0.07
C ASP A 472 -12.53 5.06 1.17
N PRO A 473 -12.95 4.27 2.17
CA PRO A 473 -12.18 4.05 3.39
C PRO A 473 -11.01 3.08 3.21
N VAL A 474 -10.93 2.37 2.08
CA VAL A 474 -9.79 1.50 1.75
C VAL A 474 -8.62 2.33 1.23
N LEU A 475 -8.91 3.36 0.44
CA LEU A 475 -7.89 4.33 0.02
C LEU A 475 -7.40 5.16 1.20
N GLY A 476 -8.29 5.57 2.12
CA GLY A 476 -7.93 6.37 3.29
C GLY A 476 -7.24 7.67 2.86
N LEU A 477 -7.91 8.42 1.98
CA LEU A 477 -7.44 9.70 1.49
C LEU A 477 -7.41 10.73 2.65
N PRO A 478 -6.45 11.67 2.66
CA PRO A 478 -6.37 12.68 3.70
C PRO A 478 -7.59 13.59 3.69
N THR A 479 -8.02 14.01 4.88
CA THR A 479 -8.97 15.11 5.05
C THR A 479 -8.32 16.46 4.74
N GLY A 480 -9.14 17.49 4.46
CA GLY A 480 -8.66 18.85 4.19
C GLY A 480 -7.69 19.41 5.26
N PRO A 481 -7.96 19.22 6.57
CA PRO A 481 -7.02 19.59 7.63
C PRO A 481 -5.69 18.82 7.54
N GLU A 482 -5.72 17.49 7.39
CA GLU A 482 -4.50 16.66 7.26
C GLU A 482 -3.68 17.00 6.02
N CYS A 483 -4.33 17.47 4.94
CA CYS A 483 -3.67 18.02 3.77
C CYS A 483 -2.92 19.31 4.08
N VAL A 484 -3.56 20.26 4.77
CA VAL A 484 -2.92 21.53 5.18
C VAL A 484 -1.79 21.30 6.18
N ASP A 485 -1.99 20.44 7.18
CA ASP A 485 -0.95 20.06 8.15
C ASP A 485 0.28 19.44 7.45
N ARG A 486 0.05 18.58 6.43
CA ARG A 486 1.13 17.99 5.63
C ARG A 486 1.90 19.04 4.82
N LEU A 487 1.19 19.95 4.14
CA LEU A 487 1.80 20.99 3.31
C LEU A 487 2.58 22.00 4.16
N ASN A 488 2.01 22.43 5.29
CA ASN A 488 2.68 23.30 6.25
C ASN A 488 3.84 22.59 6.97
N GLY A 489 3.76 21.26 7.17
CA GLY A 489 4.87 20.44 7.63
C GLY A 489 6.09 20.47 6.69
N VAL A 490 5.87 20.42 5.37
CA VAL A 490 6.94 20.61 4.37
C VAL A 490 7.54 22.00 4.48
N LEU A 491 6.71 23.05 4.56
CA LEU A 491 7.15 24.45 4.69
C LEU A 491 7.91 24.73 6.00
N ALA A 492 7.57 24.02 7.08
CA ALA A 492 8.27 24.10 8.36
C ALA A 492 9.63 23.38 8.35
N ALA A 493 9.76 22.29 7.58
CA ALA A 493 11.03 21.59 7.38
C ALA A 493 11.97 22.33 6.41
N SER A 494 11.42 23.00 5.40
CA SER A 494 12.16 23.84 4.44
C SER A 494 11.28 24.94 3.86
N LYS A 495 11.71 26.19 3.93
CA LYS A 495 10.95 27.33 3.38
C LYS A 495 11.14 27.48 1.88
N VAL A 496 10.07 27.87 1.17
CA VAL A 496 10.20 28.45 -0.17
C VAL A 496 11.00 29.76 -0.07
N SER A 497 12.20 29.76 -0.64
CA SER A 497 13.12 30.90 -0.62
C SER A 497 12.94 31.77 -1.87
N PHE A 498 13.05 33.09 -1.70
CA PHE A 498 12.88 34.07 -2.78
C PHE A 498 14.10 34.99 -2.89
N GLU A 499 14.36 35.50 -4.08
CA GLU A 499 15.40 36.50 -4.31
C GLU A 499 15.12 37.81 -3.53
N PRO A 500 16.15 38.57 -3.10
CA PRO A 500 15.99 39.76 -2.27
C PRO A 500 15.05 40.80 -2.87
N GLY A 501 14.02 41.20 -2.11
CA GLY A 501 13.00 42.16 -2.56
C GLY A 501 12.12 41.70 -3.73
N SER A 502 12.15 40.41 -4.09
CA SER A 502 11.54 39.86 -5.29
C SER A 502 10.54 38.73 -4.99
N ALA A 503 9.67 38.45 -5.97
CA ALA A 503 8.81 37.27 -6.02
C ALA A 503 9.40 36.13 -6.88
N VAL A 504 10.60 36.31 -7.45
CA VAL A 504 11.36 35.22 -8.09
C VAL A 504 11.81 34.23 -7.03
N ILE A 505 11.56 32.94 -7.27
CA ILE A 505 11.95 31.85 -6.37
C ILE A 505 13.45 31.58 -6.57
N ALA A 506 14.17 31.44 -5.47
CA ALA A 506 15.60 31.15 -5.48
C ALA A 506 15.84 29.65 -5.65
N ALA A 507 16.99 29.25 -6.25
CA ALA A 507 17.28 27.85 -6.56
C ALA A 507 17.23 26.89 -5.34
N ALA A 508 17.43 27.40 -4.12
CA ALA A 508 17.28 26.63 -2.88
C ALA A 508 15.82 26.24 -2.56
N GLY A 509 14.83 27.00 -3.06
CA GLY A 509 13.40 26.74 -2.88
C GLY A 509 12.81 25.73 -3.86
N GLU A 510 13.51 25.37 -4.94
CA GLU A 510 13.02 24.42 -5.94
C GLU A 510 12.74 23.04 -5.34
N LYS A 511 13.64 22.53 -4.46
CA LYS A 511 13.41 21.26 -3.77
C LYS A 511 12.16 21.30 -2.87
N THR A 512 11.92 22.43 -2.19
CA THR A 512 10.70 22.62 -1.38
C THR A 512 9.44 22.56 -2.24
N LEU A 513 9.47 23.09 -3.46
CA LEU A 513 8.37 23.01 -4.42
C LEU A 513 8.16 21.60 -4.95
N ASP A 514 9.23 20.82 -5.17
CA ASP A 514 9.16 19.40 -5.51
C ASP A 514 8.50 18.60 -4.38
N ASP A 515 8.95 18.80 -3.13
CA ASP A 515 8.39 18.17 -1.94
C ASP A 515 6.90 18.53 -1.75
N LEU A 516 6.53 19.80 -1.98
CA LEU A 516 5.14 20.28 -1.94
C LEU A 516 4.28 19.66 -3.04
N ALA A 517 4.79 19.54 -4.27
CA ALA A 517 4.04 18.93 -5.37
C ALA A 517 3.78 17.43 -5.12
N VAL A 518 4.73 16.73 -4.50
CA VAL A 518 4.53 15.34 -4.03
C VAL A 518 3.49 15.28 -2.91
N ALA A 519 3.60 16.15 -1.90
CA ALA A 519 2.66 16.19 -0.76
C ALA A 519 1.20 16.52 -1.18
N MET A 520 1.04 17.38 -2.19
CA MET A 520 -0.24 17.86 -2.73
C MET A 520 -1.01 16.80 -3.54
N LYS A 521 -0.36 15.70 -3.96
CA LYS A 521 -0.92 14.73 -4.92
C LYS A 521 -2.30 14.17 -4.57
N ASP A 522 -2.53 13.84 -3.30
CA ASP A 522 -3.81 13.29 -2.81
C ASP A 522 -4.71 14.38 -2.16
N CYS A 523 -4.36 15.65 -2.33
CA CYS A 523 -5.01 16.81 -1.68
C CYS A 523 -5.68 17.78 -2.65
N GLN A 524 -5.62 17.50 -3.96
CA GLN A 524 -6.05 18.40 -5.03
C GLN A 524 -7.57 18.63 -5.05
N ASP A 525 -8.36 17.79 -4.38
CA ASP A 525 -9.83 17.89 -4.30
C ASP A 525 -10.33 18.96 -3.29
N PHE A 526 -9.45 19.53 -2.46
CA PHE A 526 -9.81 20.54 -1.45
C PHE A 526 -9.54 21.97 -1.92
N ARG A 527 -10.38 22.92 -1.49
CA ARG A 527 -10.12 24.35 -1.69
C ARG A 527 -9.11 24.84 -0.66
N MET A 528 -7.96 25.30 -1.12
CA MET A 528 -6.90 25.82 -0.25
C MET A 528 -6.39 27.16 -0.76
N GLU A 529 -5.97 28.00 0.18
CA GLU A 529 -5.29 29.25 -0.10
C GLU A 529 -3.79 29.10 0.13
N ILE A 530 -2.99 29.68 -0.76
CA ILE A 530 -1.56 29.93 -0.58
C ILE A 530 -1.46 31.36 -0.03
N ALA A 531 -1.28 31.47 1.29
CA ALA A 531 -1.18 32.72 2.01
C ALA A 531 0.29 33.20 2.04
N GLY A 532 0.54 34.39 1.48
CA GLY A 532 1.85 35.05 1.49
C GLY A 532 1.95 36.11 2.58
N HIS A 533 3.07 36.12 3.31
CA HIS A 533 3.34 37.08 4.40
C HIS A 533 4.73 37.71 4.26
N THR A 534 4.90 38.91 4.82
CA THR A 534 6.18 39.61 4.95
C THR A 534 6.44 40.01 6.40
N ASP A 535 7.69 40.41 6.68
CA ASP A 535 7.98 41.23 7.85
C ASP A 535 7.54 42.69 7.66
N SER A 536 7.72 43.52 8.70
CA SER A 536 7.36 44.94 8.72
C SER A 536 8.42 45.90 8.14
N GLN A 537 9.32 45.44 7.27
CA GLN A 537 10.29 46.31 6.60
C GLN A 537 9.77 46.70 5.22
N GLY A 538 9.38 47.97 5.05
CA GLY A 538 8.95 48.49 3.76
C GLY A 538 7.88 49.57 3.89
N ARG A 539 6.87 49.46 3.02
CA ARG A 539 5.58 50.16 3.14
C ARG A 539 4.49 49.14 2.95
N ASP A 540 3.39 49.29 3.68
CA ASP A 540 2.24 48.40 3.72
C ASP A 540 1.78 47.97 2.31
N GLU A 541 1.70 48.92 1.36
CA GLU A 541 1.23 48.64 0.00
C GLU A 541 2.25 47.84 -0.84
N MET A 542 3.55 48.04 -0.59
CA MET A 542 4.63 47.30 -1.25
C MET A 542 4.74 45.89 -0.68
N ASN A 543 4.58 45.75 0.64
CA ASN A 543 4.61 44.49 1.36
C ASN A 543 3.39 43.61 1.01
N LEU A 544 2.21 44.23 0.91
CA LEU A 544 1.00 43.57 0.40
C LEU A 544 1.20 43.06 -1.04
N ALA A 545 1.68 43.92 -1.96
CA ALA A 545 1.94 43.54 -3.35
C ALA A 545 2.97 42.40 -3.47
N LEU A 546 4.12 42.52 -2.79
CA LEU A 546 5.17 41.51 -2.79
C LEU A 546 4.68 40.16 -2.25
N SER A 547 3.89 40.16 -1.17
CA SER A 547 3.32 38.94 -0.62
C SER A 547 2.35 38.24 -1.58
N GLN A 548 1.52 39.02 -2.28
CA GLN A 548 0.57 38.54 -3.28
C GLN A 548 1.28 37.99 -4.53
N GLU A 549 2.36 38.62 -4.96
CA GLU A 549 3.20 38.12 -6.07
C GLU A 549 3.91 36.82 -5.68
N ARG A 550 4.48 36.74 -4.47
CA ARG A 550 5.13 35.51 -3.96
C ARG A 550 4.18 34.31 -3.90
N ALA A 551 2.96 34.51 -3.38
CA ALA A 551 1.93 33.47 -3.38
C ALA A 551 1.57 33.00 -4.80
N ARG A 552 1.54 33.91 -5.78
CA ARG A 552 1.32 33.56 -7.20
C ARG A 552 2.51 32.83 -7.82
N SER A 553 3.75 33.18 -7.48
CA SER A 553 4.93 32.43 -7.94
C SER A 553 4.88 30.97 -7.48
N VAL A 554 4.48 30.71 -6.22
CA VAL A 554 4.30 29.34 -5.71
C VAL A 554 3.18 28.61 -6.47
N LEU A 555 2.04 29.28 -6.68
CA LEU A 555 0.93 28.71 -7.47
C LEU A 555 1.37 28.29 -8.88
N MET A 556 2.10 29.17 -9.58
CA MET A 556 2.63 28.89 -10.93
C MET A 556 3.67 27.76 -10.92
N ALA A 557 4.60 27.76 -9.96
CA ALA A 557 5.64 26.75 -9.85
C ALA A 557 5.12 25.35 -9.46
N LEU A 558 3.94 25.27 -8.83
CA LEU A 558 3.19 24.01 -8.62
C LEU A 558 2.44 23.57 -9.88
N MET A 559 1.85 24.52 -10.64
CA MET A 559 1.22 24.22 -11.94
C MET A 559 2.23 23.66 -12.95
N GLU A 560 3.45 24.21 -12.99
CA GLU A 560 4.57 23.70 -13.79
C GLU A 560 4.99 22.27 -13.39
N ARG A 561 4.75 21.89 -12.13
CA ARG A 561 4.95 20.53 -11.59
C ARG A 561 3.73 19.61 -11.76
N HIS A 562 2.78 19.99 -12.62
CA HIS A 562 1.55 19.25 -12.93
C HIS A 562 0.60 19.03 -11.73
N VAL A 563 0.63 19.91 -10.74
CA VAL A 563 -0.44 20.00 -9.71
C VAL A 563 -1.69 20.61 -10.34
N LEU A 564 -2.89 20.08 -10.05
CA LEU A 564 -4.14 20.73 -10.40
C LEU A 564 -4.34 21.98 -9.53
N THR A 565 -4.10 23.16 -10.09
CA THR A 565 -4.18 24.44 -9.38
C THR A 565 -5.55 25.11 -9.43
N GLU A 566 -6.55 24.50 -10.07
CA GLU A 566 -7.92 25.04 -10.16
C GLU A 566 -8.56 25.31 -8.78
N ASN A 567 -8.15 24.51 -7.79
CA ASN A 567 -8.69 24.54 -6.43
C ASN A 567 -7.80 25.33 -5.45
N LEU A 568 -6.74 25.97 -5.96
CA LEU A 568 -5.76 26.74 -5.18
C LEU A 568 -5.88 28.24 -5.48
N VAL A 569 -6.06 29.05 -4.43
CA VAL A 569 -6.10 30.53 -4.53
C VAL A 569 -4.83 31.12 -3.96
N ALA A 570 -4.20 32.09 -4.62
CA ALA A 570 -3.03 32.79 -4.09
C ALA A 570 -3.44 34.14 -3.48
N ALA A 571 -3.21 34.34 -2.18
CA ALA A 571 -3.52 35.57 -1.45
C ALA A 571 -2.26 36.18 -0.80
N GLY A 572 -2.21 37.51 -0.74
CA GLY A 572 -1.15 38.24 -0.04
C GLY A 572 -1.71 39.02 1.15
N TYR A 573 -1.05 38.92 2.29
CA TYR A 573 -1.42 39.62 3.53
C TYR A 573 -0.39 40.67 3.97
N GLY A 574 0.77 40.74 3.30
CA GLY A 574 1.90 41.57 3.72
C GLY A 574 2.28 41.31 5.18
N GLU A 575 2.47 42.38 5.95
CA GLU A 575 2.83 42.33 7.37
C GLU A 575 1.64 42.26 8.33
N THR A 576 0.40 42.21 7.83
CA THR A 576 -0.82 42.36 8.66
C THR A 576 -1.09 41.18 9.60
N GLN A 577 -0.41 40.04 9.41
CA GLN A 577 -0.57 38.83 10.21
C GLN A 577 0.81 38.27 10.66
N PRO A 578 1.50 38.95 11.60
CA PRO A 578 2.77 38.50 12.14
C PRO A 578 2.54 37.35 13.15
N ILE A 579 3.42 36.35 13.11
CA ILE A 579 3.48 35.24 14.06
C ILE A 579 4.60 35.40 15.10
N ALA A 580 5.53 36.33 14.88
CA ALA A 580 6.64 36.64 15.77
C ALA A 580 6.96 38.14 15.80
N ASP A 581 7.78 38.57 16.77
CA ASP A 581 8.14 39.98 16.97
C ASP A 581 9.03 40.54 15.85
N ASN A 582 8.47 41.45 15.06
CA ASN A 582 9.16 42.21 14.01
C ASN A 582 10.33 43.08 14.52
N GLY A 583 10.48 43.29 15.84
CA GLY A 583 11.66 43.92 16.43
C GLY A 583 12.95 43.11 16.25
N THR A 584 12.85 41.78 16.28
CA THR A 584 13.98 40.84 16.14
C THR A 584 14.20 40.41 14.69
N GLU A 585 15.42 40.04 14.29
CA GLU A 585 15.62 39.52 12.92
C GLU A 585 15.06 38.11 12.76
N GLU A 586 15.15 37.32 13.84
CA GLU A 586 14.58 35.99 13.98
C GLU A 586 13.05 36.02 13.81
N GLY A 587 12.37 37.01 14.40
CA GLY A 587 10.94 37.20 14.26
C GLY A 587 10.52 37.78 12.90
N ARG A 588 11.30 38.71 12.32
CA ARG A 588 11.11 39.13 10.92
C ARG A 588 11.23 37.94 9.96
N GLU A 589 12.28 37.13 10.12
CA GLU A 589 12.46 35.92 9.33
C GLU A 589 11.31 34.92 9.52
N ALA A 590 10.79 34.72 10.73
CA ALA A 590 9.58 33.91 10.93
C ALA A 590 8.33 34.49 10.22
N ASN A 591 8.18 35.82 10.17
CA ASN A 591 7.07 36.48 9.48
C ASN A 591 7.19 36.41 7.94
N ARG A 592 8.41 36.34 7.40
CA ARG A 592 8.69 36.04 5.98
C ARG A 592 8.37 34.56 5.68
N ARG A 593 7.11 34.27 5.36
CA ARG A 593 6.61 32.90 5.10
C ARG A 593 5.57 32.80 3.98
N ILE A 594 5.43 31.58 3.46
CA ILE A 594 4.26 31.08 2.75
C ILE A 594 3.57 30.08 3.69
N GLU A 595 2.25 29.99 3.63
CA GLU A 595 1.43 29.07 4.43
C GLU A 595 0.25 28.57 3.58
N PHE A 596 -0.18 27.32 3.76
CA PHE A 596 -1.43 26.81 3.20
C PHE A 596 -2.55 26.95 4.23
N VAL A 597 -3.72 27.41 3.79
CA VAL A 597 -4.93 27.58 4.62
C VAL A 597 -6.11 26.87 3.97
N LEU A 598 -6.92 26.17 4.76
CA LEU A 598 -8.09 25.45 4.26
C LEU A 598 -9.27 26.41 4.08
N LEU A 599 -9.80 26.53 2.85
CA LEU A 599 -10.95 27.40 2.56
C LEU A 599 -12.29 26.69 2.75
N ASP A 600 -12.34 25.38 2.51
CA ASP A 600 -13.48 24.53 2.83
C ASP A 600 -12.98 23.15 3.30
N ALA A 601 -13.58 22.63 4.38
CA ALA A 601 -13.29 21.29 4.88
C ALA A 601 -13.93 20.18 4.04
N LYS A 602 -14.91 20.50 3.19
CA LYS A 602 -15.53 19.58 2.25
C LYS A 602 -14.78 19.61 0.90
N PRO A 603 -14.42 18.47 0.30
CA PRO A 603 -13.79 18.43 -1.01
C PRO A 603 -14.82 18.79 -2.11
N ILE A 604 -14.36 19.45 -3.18
CA ILE A 604 -15.23 20.01 -4.22
C ILE A 604 -16.02 18.91 -4.92
N GLU A 605 -17.34 19.04 -4.90
CA GLU A 605 -18.24 18.10 -5.58
C GLU A 605 -18.14 18.27 -7.11
N THR A 606 -17.41 17.37 -7.77
CA THR A 606 -17.57 17.12 -9.20
C THR A 606 -19.01 16.68 -9.45
N GLU A 607 -19.77 17.41 -10.27
CA GLU A 607 -21.20 17.17 -10.47
C GLU A 607 -21.48 15.84 -11.20
N GLY A 608 -21.56 14.75 -10.43
CA GLY A 608 -22.39 13.60 -10.78
C GLY A 608 -23.84 14.04 -10.89
N ALA A 609 -24.59 13.48 -11.85
CA ALA A 609 -25.90 14.00 -12.25
C ALA A 609 -26.86 14.16 -11.05
N PRO A 610 -27.68 15.24 -11.01
CA PRO A 610 -28.54 15.53 -9.87
C PRO A 610 -29.38 14.34 -9.46
N LEU A 611 -29.41 14.03 -8.15
CA LEU A 611 -30.44 13.16 -7.59
C LEU A 611 -31.80 13.71 -8.02
N PRO A 612 -32.67 12.92 -8.68
CA PRO A 612 -33.99 13.40 -9.07
C PRO A 612 -34.72 13.81 -7.79
N ALA A 613 -35.09 15.08 -7.72
CA ALA A 613 -35.74 15.63 -6.53
C ALA A 613 -37.04 14.85 -6.31
N ALA A 614 -37.18 14.20 -5.15
CA ALA A 614 -38.48 13.76 -4.70
C ALA A 614 -39.34 15.02 -4.51
N ASP A 615 -40.37 15.18 -5.34
CA ASP A 615 -41.08 16.44 -5.56
C ASP A 615 -41.77 16.97 -4.28
N ALA A 616 -40.98 17.67 -3.47
CA ALA A 616 -41.39 18.38 -2.27
C ALA A 616 -42.09 19.68 -2.66
N THR A 617 -43.19 19.56 -3.42
CA THR A 617 -44.11 20.67 -3.67
C THR A 617 -44.61 21.19 -2.31
N PRO A 618 -44.32 22.45 -1.94
CA PRO A 618 -44.89 23.03 -0.73
C PRO A 618 -46.39 23.21 -0.96
N VAL A 619 -47.22 22.61 -0.12
CA VAL A 619 -48.67 22.79 -0.19
C VAL A 619 -49.00 24.22 0.26
N THR A 620 -49.15 25.12 -0.70
CA THR A 620 -49.56 26.51 -0.46
C THR A 620 -51.06 26.58 -0.14
N GLU A 621 -51.40 26.79 1.12
CA GLU A 621 -52.79 27.02 1.54
C GLU A 621 -53.24 28.44 1.13
N ALA A 622 -54.03 28.51 0.06
CA ALA A 622 -54.69 29.69 -0.48
C ALA A 622 -55.86 29.21 -1.36
N GLU A 623 -57.13 29.60 -1.20
CA GLU A 623 -57.81 30.48 -0.23
C GLU A 623 -59.25 29.95 0.01
N GLN A 624 -59.87 30.30 1.15
CA GLN A 624 -61.26 30.83 1.17
C GLN A 624 -61.75 31.24 2.58
N HIS A 625 -61.65 32.54 2.88
CA HIS A 625 -62.83 33.31 3.31
C HIS A 625 -62.60 34.81 3.11
N ALA A 626 -63.52 35.47 2.42
CA ALA A 626 -63.48 36.92 2.21
C ALA A 626 -64.42 37.64 3.17
N GLY A 627 -63.85 38.60 3.91
CA GLY A 627 -64.47 39.71 4.65
C GLY A 627 -65.95 39.67 5.05
N VAL A 628 -66.17 39.69 6.37
CA VAL A 628 -67.16 40.57 6.99
C VAL A 628 -66.44 41.39 8.06
N THR A 629 -66.65 42.72 8.03
CA THR A 629 -66.22 43.64 9.09
C THR A 629 -67.35 43.82 10.11
N ASP A 630 -67.04 43.80 11.39
CA ASP A 630 -67.82 44.53 12.40
C ASP A 630 -66.90 44.99 13.55
N GLU A 631 -67.36 45.96 14.33
CA GLU A 631 -66.57 46.69 15.35
C GLU A 631 -66.91 46.23 16.80
N THR A 632 -66.47 47.03 17.79
CA THR A 632 -66.61 46.88 19.26
C THR A 632 -65.80 45.74 19.93
N GLU A 633 -64.82 46.03 20.79
CA GLU A 633 -64.90 46.49 22.21
C GLU A 633 -65.20 45.29 23.15
N VAL A 634 -64.39 44.94 24.17
CA VAL A 634 -64.33 45.62 25.50
C VAL A 634 -63.11 45.12 26.33
N THR A 635 -62.32 46.09 26.84
CA THR A 635 -61.42 46.13 28.05
C THR A 635 -60.58 44.94 28.56
N ALA A 636 -59.36 45.25 29.02
CA ALA A 636 -58.68 44.63 30.18
C ALA A 636 -58.84 45.49 31.46
N PRO A 637 -58.72 44.91 32.67
CA PRO A 637 -57.62 45.22 33.62
C PRO A 637 -57.00 43.92 34.22
N GLU A 638 -55.83 43.86 34.89
CA GLU A 638 -55.08 44.71 35.86
C GLU A 638 -55.52 44.63 37.35
N GLY A 639 -54.54 44.60 38.27
CA GLY A 639 -54.65 44.40 39.73
C GLY A 639 -54.16 42.99 40.18
N GLU A 640 -53.17 42.75 41.06
CA GLU A 640 -52.84 43.27 42.42
C GLU A 640 -53.81 42.82 43.55
N ALA A 641 -53.42 42.50 44.79
CA ALA A 641 -52.14 42.09 45.41
C ALA A 641 -52.38 41.57 46.87
N ASP A 642 -51.37 40.91 47.47
CA ASP A 642 -51.10 40.72 48.92
C ASP A 642 -52.07 40.02 49.94
N ALA A 643 -51.55 38.92 50.53
CA ALA A 643 -51.41 38.68 51.99
C ALA A 643 -52.68 38.44 52.89
N PRO A 644 -52.53 38.20 54.24
CA PRO A 644 -51.99 36.94 54.83
C PRO A 644 -52.77 36.41 56.08
N MET A 645 -52.22 35.35 56.74
CA MET A 645 -52.49 34.87 58.14
C MET A 645 -53.85 34.17 58.44
N ASP A 646 -54.00 33.27 59.45
CA ASP A 646 -53.08 32.39 60.23
C ASP A 646 -53.92 31.41 61.12
N THR A 647 -53.29 30.36 61.70
CA THR A 647 -53.77 29.43 62.78
C THR A 647 -54.95 28.46 62.45
N LEU A 648 -55.21 27.31 63.12
CA LEU A 648 -54.49 26.27 63.91
C LEU A 648 -55.51 25.10 64.10
N GLY A 649 -55.22 23.80 64.33
CA GLY A 649 -53.99 22.97 64.34
C GLY A 649 -54.36 21.58 63.76
N ASP A 650 -54.12 20.39 64.34
CA ASP A 650 -53.30 19.95 65.48
C ASP A 650 -53.24 18.37 65.56
N ASP A 651 -52.58 17.81 66.59
CA ASP A 651 -52.51 16.37 67.02
C ASP A 651 -51.72 15.32 66.17
N ALA A 652 -51.08 14.35 66.86
CA ALA A 652 -50.16 13.31 66.35
C ALA A 652 -50.55 11.86 66.85
N PRO A 653 -49.73 10.75 66.95
CA PRO A 653 -48.27 10.56 67.16
C PRO A 653 -47.56 9.45 66.27
N PRO A 654 -46.26 9.07 66.49
CA PRO A 654 -45.42 8.28 65.56
C PRO A 654 -44.79 6.95 66.12
N MET A 655 -43.66 6.49 65.52
CA MET A 655 -42.81 5.27 65.76
C MET A 655 -43.24 4.01 64.96
N GLU A 656 -42.44 2.98 64.61
CA GLU A 656 -41.07 2.43 64.91
C GLU A 656 -40.48 1.80 63.59
N GLU A 657 -39.19 1.45 63.36
CA GLU A 657 -37.86 1.72 63.96
C GLU A 657 -36.72 1.57 62.88
N ALA A 658 -35.72 0.67 63.01
CA ALA A 658 -34.53 0.50 62.13
C ALA A 658 -34.06 -1.01 62.10
N PRO A 659 -32.77 -1.47 61.93
CA PRO A 659 -31.43 -0.84 61.76
C PRO A 659 -30.53 -1.43 60.61
N ASP A 660 -29.24 -1.06 60.58
CA ASP A 660 -28.13 -1.63 59.76
C ASP A 660 -27.48 -2.90 60.37
N GLU A 661 -26.66 -3.63 59.58
CA GLU A 661 -25.26 -3.96 59.97
C GLU A 661 -24.40 -4.43 58.77
N ALA A 662 -23.08 -4.51 58.94
CA ALA A 662 -22.11 -4.97 57.93
C ALA A 662 -20.97 -5.79 58.57
N GLY A 663 -20.50 -6.86 57.90
CA GLY A 663 -19.37 -7.67 58.40
C GLY A 663 -18.98 -8.87 57.53
N GLU A 664 -17.75 -9.32 57.76
CA GLU A 664 -17.10 -10.62 57.47
C GLU A 664 -17.22 -11.32 56.09
N ALA A 665 -16.04 -11.66 55.56
CA ALA A 665 -15.83 -12.87 54.75
C ALA A 665 -15.26 -14.00 55.61
N PRO A 666 -15.36 -15.27 55.17
CA PRO A 666 -14.19 -16.13 55.34
C PRO A 666 -13.95 -17.12 54.17
N ALA A 667 -12.79 -17.78 54.20
CA ALA A 667 -12.58 -19.10 53.59
C ALA A 667 -13.34 -20.18 54.43
N GLY A 668 -13.46 -21.47 54.07
CA GLY A 668 -12.88 -22.30 53.02
C GLY A 668 -13.19 -23.78 53.35
N GLU A 669 -12.42 -24.71 52.77
CA GLU A 669 -12.30 -26.15 53.16
C GLU A 669 -13.51 -27.11 53.00
N ASP A 670 -13.31 -28.07 52.07
CA ASP A 670 -13.39 -29.53 52.23
C ASP A 670 -14.62 -30.29 52.76
N ALA A 671 -15.21 -31.07 51.84
CA ALA A 671 -15.53 -32.51 51.98
C ALA A 671 -15.57 -33.11 50.55
N GLN A 672 -14.83 -34.13 50.11
CA GLN A 672 -14.44 -35.45 50.65
C GLN A 672 -15.63 -36.35 51.05
N ALA A 673 -15.68 -37.66 50.77
CA ALA A 673 -15.03 -38.51 49.74
C ALA A 673 -15.64 -39.94 49.83
N THR A 674 -15.80 -40.68 48.71
CA THR A 674 -15.96 -42.16 48.73
C THR A 674 -15.44 -42.84 47.45
N ASP A 675 -14.37 -43.61 47.60
CA ASP A 675 -13.84 -44.69 46.71
C ASP A 675 -14.57 -46.04 47.06
N PRO A 676 -14.19 -47.29 46.66
CA PRO A 676 -13.25 -47.84 45.64
C PRO A 676 -13.95 -48.75 44.58
N GLY A 677 -13.31 -49.48 43.65
CA GLY A 677 -11.89 -49.68 43.28
C GLY A 677 -11.71 -50.87 42.31
N ASP A 678 -10.48 -51.41 42.19
CA ASP A 678 -9.99 -52.49 41.28
C ASP A 678 -9.98 -52.21 39.75
N GLY A 679 -8.96 -52.63 38.97
CA GLY A 679 -7.67 -53.23 39.36
C GLY A 679 -6.77 -53.71 38.19
N ALA A 680 -5.46 -53.80 38.48
CA ALA A 680 -4.38 -54.55 37.79
C ALA A 680 -3.93 -54.26 36.33
N ALA A 681 -2.61 -54.31 36.14
CA ALA A 681 -1.88 -54.59 34.88
C ALA A 681 -0.97 -55.83 35.12
N PRO A 682 -0.44 -56.56 34.09
CA PRO A 682 0.94 -56.25 33.64
C PRO A 682 1.39 -56.72 32.20
N GLN A 683 2.51 -56.15 31.73
CA GLN A 683 3.68 -56.74 31.00
C GLN A 683 3.57 -57.59 29.70
N ALA A 684 4.07 -57.00 28.60
CA ALA A 684 5.32 -57.33 27.84
C ALA A 684 5.54 -58.63 26.98
N ALA A 685 6.51 -58.51 26.05
CA ALA A 685 7.10 -59.51 25.10
C ALA A 685 6.22 -59.89 23.88
N GLU A 686 6.74 -60.29 22.69
CA GLU A 686 8.13 -60.53 22.21
C GLU A 686 8.29 -60.18 20.70
N THR A 687 9.34 -60.64 19.98
CA THR A 687 9.86 -60.04 18.72
C THR A 687 9.92 -60.94 17.45
N ALA A 688 9.97 -60.27 16.27
CA ALA A 688 10.81 -60.56 15.08
C ALA A 688 10.22 -61.17 13.77
N ASP A 689 10.92 -60.83 12.67
CA ASP A 689 11.01 -61.36 11.29
C ASP A 689 9.86 -61.26 10.25
N GLY A 690 10.27 -60.91 9.00
CA GLY A 690 9.50 -61.18 7.76
C GLY A 690 9.51 -60.09 6.66
N LEU A 691 10.52 -60.08 5.75
CA LEU A 691 10.43 -59.39 4.44
C LEU A 691 9.81 -60.30 3.36
N PRO A 692 9.10 -59.70 2.38
CA PRO A 692 9.54 -59.75 0.96
C PRO A 692 9.52 -58.34 0.31
N ALA A 693 10.51 -57.91 -0.46
CA ALA A 693 11.05 -58.43 -1.74
C ALA A 693 10.18 -58.06 -2.97
N ALA A 694 10.79 -57.42 -3.97
CA ALA A 694 10.14 -56.87 -5.16
C ALA A 694 10.36 -57.72 -6.43
N PRO A 695 9.43 -57.70 -7.42
CA PRO A 695 9.60 -58.32 -8.74
C PRO A 695 10.32 -57.39 -9.75
N PRO A 696 10.81 -57.92 -10.91
CA PRO A 696 11.95 -57.33 -11.62
C PRO A 696 11.64 -56.67 -12.98
N LEU A 697 12.69 -56.09 -13.57
CA LEU A 697 12.84 -55.80 -15.00
C LEU A 697 12.76 -57.06 -15.86
N ASP A 698 12.28 -56.90 -17.10
CA ASP A 698 12.57 -57.83 -18.20
C ASP A 698 12.89 -57.02 -19.48
N THR A 699 13.17 -57.72 -20.59
CA THR A 699 14.07 -57.28 -21.66
C THR A 699 13.40 -57.20 -23.04
N ALA A 700 14.12 -56.61 -24.01
CA ALA A 700 13.64 -56.39 -25.39
C ALA A 700 13.49 -57.70 -26.20
N PRO A 701 12.82 -57.65 -27.37
CA PRO A 701 13.62 -57.65 -28.60
C PRO A 701 13.10 -56.74 -29.73
N ASP A 702 13.88 -56.68 -30.80
CA ASP A 702 13.72 -55.83 -31.98
C ASP A 702 12.63 -56.26 -33.01
N ALA A 703 12.28 -55.30 -33.87
CA ALA A 703 11.97 -55.38 -35.31
C ALA A 703 11.16 -56.56 -35.91
N GLU A 704 10.12 -56.22 -36.68
CA GLU A 704 10.23 -56.23 -38.17
C GLU A 704 9.12 -55.37 -38.84
N SER A 705 9.22 -55.14 -40.15
CA SER A 705 8.32 -54.27 -40.94
C SER A 705 7.82 -55.00 -42.21
N PRO A 706 6.69 -54.59 -42.78
CA PRO A 706 6.70 -53.99 -44.13
C PRO A 706 5.78 -52.74 -44.22
N ALA A 707 5.94 -51.73 -45.10
CA ALA A 707 6.36 -51.64 -46.51
C ALA A 707 5.28 -52.13 -47.51
N GLY A 708 5.00 -51.48 -48.66
CA GLY A 708 5.43 -50.18 -49.22
C GLY A 708 4.27 -49.16 -49.27
N GLU A 709 4.24 -48.15 -50.15
CA GLU A 709 5.08 -47.75 -51.31
C GLU A 709 5.30 -46.21 -51.21
N GLY A 710 6.40 -45.57 -51.63
CA GLY A 710 6.94 -45.46 -52.99
C GLY A 710 6.35 -44.21 -53.68
N GLU A 711 7.08 -43.15 -54.10
CA GLU A 711 8.52 -42.83 -54.16
C GLU A 711 8.72 -41.30 -53.85
N ASN A 712 9.77 -40.51 -54.16
CA ASN A 712 11.08 -40.67 -54.83
C ASN A 712 12.05 -39.51 -54.41
N ALA A 713 13.32 -39.61 -54.83
CA ALA A 713 14.35 -38.56 -55.02
C ALA A 713 14.96 -37.81 -53.81
N ALA A 714 16.29 -37.63 -53.87
CA ALA A 714 17.17 -37.22 -52.77
C ALA A 714 17.67 -35.74 -52.84
N PRO A 715 18.32 -35.19 -51.79
CA PRO A 715 18.60 -33.74 -51.65
C PRO A 715 20.05 -33.32 -51.96
N ALA A 716 20.32 -32.00 -52.00
CA ALA A 716 21.69 -31.45 -52.01
C ALA A 716 21.83 -30.03 -51.40
N ALA A 717 22.75 -29.91 -50.43
CA ALA A 717 23.57 -28.74 -50.06
C ALA A 717 22.97 -27.42 -49.51
N LEU A 718 23.75 -26.82 -48.59
CA LEU A 718 23.58 -25.51 -47.92
C LEU A 718 23.88 -24.32 -48.88
N PRO A 719 23.54 -23.07 -48.50
CA PRO A 719 24.48 -22.29 -47.66
C PRO A 719 23.84 -21.60 -46.44
N GLU A 720 24.67 -21.32 -45.43
CA GLU A 720 24.37 -20.43 -44.30
C GLU A 720 24.55 -18.96 -44.70
N GLN A 721 23.68 -18.05 -44.24
CA GLN A 721 24.01 -16.65 -43.96
C GLN A 721 23.15 -16.09 -42.81
N ASP A 722 23.71 -15.15 -42.06
CA ASP A 722 23.23 -14.66 -40.76
C ASP A 722 22.93 -13.14 -40.82
N PRO A 723 21.83 -12.64 -40.23
CA PRO A 723 21.50 -11.21 -40.22
C PRO A 723 21.76 -10.55 -38.84
N THR A 724 22.98 -10.03 -38.64
CA THR A 724 23.24 -9.06 -37.56
C THR A 724 22.56 -7.72 -37.87
N ILE A 725 21.98 -7.06 -36.84
CA ILE A 725 21.32 -5.75 -36.97
C ILE A 725 22.31 -4.63 -36.62
N GLU A 726 22.44 -3.64 -37.50
CA GLU A 726 23.35 -2.49 -37.33
C GLU A 726 22.74 -1.34 -36.50
N ILE A 727 23.61 -0.57 -35.84
CA ILE A 727 23.30 0.72 -35.22
C ILE A 727 23.90 1.83 -36.11
N PRO A 728 23.15 2.87 -36.51
CA PRO A 728 23.66 3.89 -37.41
C PRO A 728 24.65 4.84 -36.73
N VAL A 729 25.85 4.96 -37.29
CA VAL A 729 26.88 5.95 -36.93
C VAL A 729 27.01 6.98 -38.04
N ALA A 730 26.99 8.27 -37.70
CA ALA A 730 27.20 9.37 -38.65
C ALA A 730 28.71 9.59 -38.94
N PRO A 731 29.09 10.00 -40.16
CA PRO A 731 30.49 10.06 -40.58
C PRO A 731 31.24 11.28 -40.03
N ALA A 732 32.57 11.17 -39.98
CA ALA A 732 33.47 12.27 -39.68
C ALA A 732 34.53 12.41 -40.80
N GLU A 733 34.82 13.64 -41.22
CA GLU A 733 36.13 14.04 -41.76
C GLU A 733 36.44 15.50 -41.35
N ASP A 734 37.58 15.66 -40.68
CA ASP A 734 38.69 16.58 -41.01
C ASP A 734 39.36 17.24 -39.78
N SER A 735 40.65 17.54 -39.89
CA SER A 735 41.52 18.03 -38.79
C SER A 735 42.92 18.45 -39.29
N PRO A 736 43.70 19.23 -38.52
CA PRO A 736 43.40 19.90 -37.24
C PRO A 736 43.75 21.40 -37.24
N ALA A 737 43.44 22.11 -36.14
CA ALA A 737 43.96 23.45 -35.84
C ALA A 737 44.75 23.46 -34.51
N LYS A 738 45.70 24.40 -34.38
CA LYS A 738 46.77 24.43 -33.37
C LYS A 738 46.45 25.41 -32.22
N PRO A 739 46.85 25.16 -30.96
CA PRO A 739 46.56 26.05 -29.84
C PRO A 739 47.45 27.30 -29.78
N GLU A 740 46.84 28.42 -29.37
CA GLU A 740 47.46 29.66 -28.89
C GLU A 740 47.09 29.82 -27.39
N THR A 741 48.01 29.62 -26.46
CA THR A 741 48.91 30.63 -25.87
C THR A 741 48.22 31.79 -25.15
N ARG A 742 48.07 31.62 -23.82
CA ARG A 742 47.88 32.67 -22.82
C ARG A 742 48.95 33.78 -22.93
N PRO A 743 48.57 35.07 -22.84
CA PRO A 743 49.45 36.14 -22.38
C PRO A 743 49.36 36.31 -20.84
N ASP A 744 50.46 36.74 -20.22
CA ASP A 744 50.45 37.21 -18.82
C ASP A 744 50.10 38.71 -18.73
N GLY A 745 49.79 39.18 -17.52
CA GLY A 745 49.21 40.52 -17.30
C GLY A 745 50.20 41.65 -16.99
N LEU A 746 49.65 42.86 -17.06
CA LEU A 746 50.07 44.18 -16.55
C LEU A 746 48.72 44.88 -16.25
N ASP A 747 48.38 45.42 -15.09
CA ASP A 747 49.11 46.28 -14.15
C ASP A 747 49.73 47.53 -14.79
N THR A 748 48.97 48.64 -14.83
CA THR A 748 49.36 49.95 -14.27
C THR A 748 48.28 51.01 -14.50
N SER A 749 47.92 51.75 -13.42
CA SER A 749 47.26 53.08 -13.41
C SER A 749 45.85 53.24 -14.02
N GLU A 750 44.95 54.10 -13.53
CA GLU A 750 45.00 55.09 -12.42
C GLU A 750 43.99 54.79 -11.31
#